data_AF-B7JWD2-F1
#
_entry.id   AF-B7JWD2-F1
#
_cell.length_a   1.000
_cell.length_b   1.000
_cell.length_c   1.000
_cell.angle_alpha   90.00
_cell.angle_beta   90.00
_cell.angle_gamma   90.00
#
_symmetry.space_group_name_H-M   'P 1'
#
loop_
_entity.id
_entity.type
_entity.pdbx_description
1 polymer ?
#
loop_
_entity_poly.entity_id
_entity_poly.type
_entity_poly.pdbx_seq_one_letter_code
_entity_poly.pdbx_strand_id
1 'polypeptide(L)'
;MTSYNEADTRAKLIDPQLKLSGWGENQIEREHYFAKRQQITAGRIYLVGDQSRRRQPCRVDYLLRYQGQAIAVLEAKDESHSVDAGLEQAKAYARKLDLPFAFASNGHSFIEFDFFSSCSQELSTFPTPQQLWQRWETYRQGKVKSGRVAENGGNYGVLSVNPLLYPVCPESQCGKVPRYFQEVAIRRVIERILKQQRRILLTMATGTGKTFTAFQIVWKLKQSGWLRKPILFLSDRLILRDQSYNTFAPFVAPSADPRGVIEKGKFNSNRELYFALYQALDALKEGESLFSQIPADFFGLIIIDECHRSGFGKWNGILQHFTGAIQLGMTATPKQDESIDTYAYFCAEESEIPLDPDDNSKGTWKPPAYQYSLGQGIDDGFLATYKVHKVRTTVDKNGLHLQEARIQGAEIYIPEDVEPRQQYLTGQFEREITLPDRTKTMVSHLAGLLRQFGEREKTMVFCVDMTHARLVARLLQNEFAELGYSNYAVPIVSEEGEAQAWLEQFQDSDRLTPIVATTAELLSTGVNVPSCRNIVFMKPISSPILFKQIIGRGSRIDPATGKEWFRIIDYVGASRLFDQWDRPIGELPQAITGARTSIIEGRVIHGDTEEFLVGASVSALIGVNQQLSPILTDDNGYFRLEALPAGKIRLFLRGNGFRSREITLETAENETLTVVLALNSVKPPVGKIRVEGLEVTIADEVTFIVDATGEQLTLAQYLDYTKAKIRGYVPNWSQLHQIWIDSEQRKLLLRELTTASVYIEVLGEVLAQPKADQFDLLAHIAFNKPIHTRDERVEAFLNYEQWYLEAQTEEAREVILGLLDKYRLAGIEEIVNPEVFRLSPFQEMGQIKGVILRLGTMENLRQIFREIQQKLYRQ
;
A
#
# COMPACT_ATOMS: atom_id res chain seq x y z
N MET A 1 20.95 -28.09 36.46
CA MET A 1 20.86 -28.39 35.02
C MET A 1 20.59 -27.07 34.32
N THR A 2 21.38 -26.69 33.33
CA THR A 2 21.12 -25.49 32.52
C THR A 2 19.89 -25.71 31.67
N SER A 3 18.89 -24.84 31.82
CA SER A 3 17.66 -24.82 31.01
C SER A 3 18.00 -24.70 29.53
N TYR A 4 17.26 -25.40 28.66
CA TYR A 4 17.44 -25.32 27.22
C TYR A 4 17.06 -23.93 26.70
N ASN A 5 17.92 -23.35 25.85
CA ASN A 5 17.54 -22.20 25.03
C ASN A 5 16.48 -22.62 24.00
N GLU A 6 15.83 -21.65 23.36
CA GLU A 6 14.73 -21.90 22.42
C GLU A 6 15.10 -22.88 21.29
N ALA A 7 16.30 -22.77 20.71
CA ALA A 7 16.76 -23.68 19.65
C ALA A 7 16.94 -25.13 20.15
N ASP A 8 17.50 -25.29 21.36
CA ASP A 8 17.62 -26.58 22.03
C ASP A 8 16.25 -27.15 22.40
N THR A 9 15.32 -26.33 22.91
CA THR A 9 13.93 -26.71 23.20
C THR A 9 13.22 -27.21 21.96
N ARG A 10 13.36 -26.49 20.84
CA ARG A 10 12.79 -26.87 19.54
C ARG A 10 13.30 -28.23 19.07
N ALA A 11 14.62 -28.42 19.05
CA ALA A 11 15.23 -29.63 18.52
C ALA A 11 15.07 -30.86 19.44
N LYS A 12 15.15 -30.68 20.76
CA LYS A 12 15.18 -31.80 21.73
C LYS A 12 13.83 -32.13 22.32
N LEU A 13 12.89 -31.19 22.37
CA LEU A 13 11.59 -31.38 23.03
C LEU A 13 10.41 -31.29 22.04
N ILE A 14 10.33 -30.20 21.25
CA ILE A 14 9.18 -29.96 20.36
C ILE A 14 9.20 -30.85 19.11
N ASP A 15 10.31 -30.90 18.38
CA ASP A 15 10.43 -31.69 17.14
C ASP A 15 10.11 -33.18 17.34
N PRO A 16 10.60 -33.85 18.41
CA PRO A 16 10.20 -35.23 18.72
C PRO A 16 8.71 -35.39 18.97
N GLN A 17 8.08 -34.45 19.68
CA GLN A 17 6.65 -34.50 19.97
C GLN A 17 5.79 -34.32 18.72
N LEU A 18 6.15 -33.38 17.83
CA LEU A 18 5.48 -33.23 16.53
C LEU A 18 5.57 -34.52 15.70
N LYS A 19 6.75 -35.15 15.68
CA LYS A 19 6.97 -36.43 14.99
C LYS A 19 6.16 -37.57 15.61
N LEU A 20 6.10 -37.65 16.94
CA LEU A 20 5.27 -38.64 17.66
C LEU A 20 3.78 -38.44 17.37
N SER A 21 3.33 -37.19 17.20
CA SER A 21 1.96 -36.85 16.77
C SER A 21 1.71 -37.05 15.26
N GLY A 22 2.65 -37.66 14.54
CA GLY A 22 2.47 -38.07 13.14
C GLY A 22 2.68 -36.98 12.10
N TRP A 23 3.31 -35.86 12.46
CA TRP A 23 3.69 -34.83 11.49
C TRP A 23 4.95 -35.25 10.71
N GLY A 24 4.83 -35.34 9.39
CA GLY A 24 5.95 -35.63 8.49
C GLY A 24 6.83 -34.40 8.22
N GLU A 25 8.08 -34.62 7.80
CA GLU A 25 9.03 -33.54 7.49
C GLU A 25 8.56 -32.59 6.38
N ASN A 26 7.77 -33.08 5.43
CA ASN A 26 7.16 -32.27 4.36
C ASN A 26 5.90 -31.50 4.80
N GLN A 27 5.43 -31.72 6.04
CA GLN A 27 4.28 -31.05 6.65
C GLN A 27 4.69 -29.97 7.66
N ILE A 28 5.97 -29.93 8.03
CA ILE A 28 6.50 -28.99 9.01
C ILE A 28 7.50 -28.06 8.30
N GLU A 29 7.17 -26.78 8.24
CA GLU A 29 8.11 -25.74 7.83
C GLU A 29 8.68 -25.09 9.10
N ARG A 30 9.93 -25.44 9.45
CA ARG A 30 10.62 -24.94 10.66
C ARG A 30 11.51 -23.77 10.35
N GLU A 31 11.56 -22.74 11.20
CA GLU A 31 12.55 -21.67 11.01
C GLU A 31 13.98 -22.25 10.94
N HIS A 32 14.65 -22.07 9.80
CA HIS A 32 16.07 -22.35 9.60
C HIS A 32 16.74 -21.11 9.02
N TYR A 33 17.92 -20.77 9.52
CA TYR A 33 18.70 -19.57 9.16
C TYR A 33 18.87 -19.31 7.65
N PHE A 34 18.69 -20.32 6.78
CA PHE A 34 18.89 -20.24 5.33
C PHE A 34 17.62 -20.47 4.48
N ALA A 35 16.45 -20.73 5.06
CA ALA A 35 15.25 -21.09 4.30
C ALA A 35 14.39 -19.85 3.95
N LYS A 36 14.41 -19.43 2.68
CA LYS A 36 13.60 -18.31 2.16
C LYS A 36 12.08 -18.49 2.32
N ARG A 37 11.59 -19.72 2.52
CA ARG A 37 10.14 -20.04 2.57
C ARG A 37 9.44 -19.68 3.88
N GLN A 38 10.16 -19.35 4.96
CA GLN A 38 9.56 -19.07 6.28
C GLN A 38 9.37 -17.58 6.59
N GLN A 39 9.82 -16.69 5.69
CA GLN A 39 9.54 -15.27 5.81
C GLN A 39 8.08 -15.02 5.43
N ILE A 40 7.22 -14.85 6.43
CA ILE A 40 5.83 -14.42 6.21
C ILE A 40 5.84 -13.05 5.54
N THR A 41 6.70 -12.16 6.03
CA THR A 41 6.89 -10.82 5.45
C THR A 41 8.37 -10.55 5.24
N ALA A 42 8.67 -9.63 4.32
CA ALA A 42 10.03 -9.17 4.08
C ALA A 42 10.47 -8.07 5.05
N GLY A 43 9.53 -7.50 5.82
CA GLY A 43 9.75 -6.39 6.76
C GLY A 43 9.57 -5.03 6.09
N ARG A 44 8.84 -4.13 6.74
CA ARG A 44 8.52 -2.79 6.21
C ARG A 44 9.77 -2.03 5.76
N ILE A 45 9.70 -1.46 4.56
CA ILE A 45 10.69 -0.49 4.08
C ILE A 45 10.27 0.89 4.58
N TYR A 46 11.18 1.60 5.24
CA TYR A 46 10.98 2.96 5.74
C TYR A 46 12.14 3.86 5.31
N LEU A 47 11.89 5.16 5.28
CA LEU A 47 12.86 6.15 4.82
C LEU A 47 13.54 6.83 6.01
N VAL A 48 14.84 7.04 5.90
CA VAL A 48 15.62 7.94 6.77
C VAL A 48 16.32 8.92 5.82
N GLY A 49 15.83 10.16 5.77
CA GLY A 49 16.20 11.11 4.73
C GLY A 49 15.80 10.58 3.33
N ASP A 50 16.79 10.41 2.45
CA ASP A 50 16.63 9.80 1.12
C ASP A 50 17.20 8.36 1.02
N GLN A 51 17.52 7.74 2.17
CA GLN A 51 17.97 6.35 2.23
C GLN A 51 16.83 5.43 2.71
N SER A 52 16.71 4.25 2.10
CA SER A 52 15.79 3.22 2.57
C SER A 52 16.46 2.31 3.60
N ARG A 53 15.71 1.97 4.64
CA ARG A 53 16.02 0.89 5.59
C ARG A 53 14.88 -0.10 5.63
N ARG A 54 15.17 -1.33 6.03
CA ARG A 54 14.16 -2.39 6.14
C ARG A 54 14.07 -2.89 7.58
N ARG A 55 12.85 -3.00 8.09
CA ARG A 55 12.58 -3.67 9.38
C ARG A 55 12.88 -5.16 9.27
N GLN A 56 13.00 -5.83 10.42
CA GLN A 56 13.18 -7.27 10.43
C GLN A 56 11.96 -7.98 9.78
N PRO A 57 12.20 -9.04 9.01
CA PRO A 57 11.13 -9.85 8.43
C PRO A 57 10.34 -10.55 9.53
N CYS A 58 9.03 -10.72 9.31
CA CYS A 58 8.20 -11.56 10.17
C CYS A 58 8.44 -13.03 9.84
N ARG A 59 8.72 -13.83 10.86
CA ARG A 59 8.95 -15.28 10.76
C ARG A 59 8.10 -16.01 11.80
N VAL A 60 7.84 -17.28 11.53
CA VAL A 60 7.22 -18.22 12.47
C VAL A 60 8.18 -19.35 12.75
N ASP A 61 8.19 -19.85 13.98
CA ASP A 61 9.01 -21.01 14.34
C ASP A 61 8.58 -22.26 13.59
N TYR A 62 7.27 -22.49 13.54
CA TYR A 62 6.67 -23.64 12.86
C TYR A 62 5.42 -23.23 12.10
N LEU A 63 5.41 -23.49 10.79
CA LEU A 63 4.20 -23.50 9.97
C LEU A 63 3.84 -24.93 9.63
N LEU A 64 2.64 -25.35 10.05
CA LEU A 64 2.15 -26.70 9.90
C LEU A 64 1.19 -26.80 8.71
N ARG A 65 1.43 -27.78 7.83
CA ARG A 65 0.68 -27.99 6.59
C ARG A 65 0.07 -29.38 6.49
N TYR A 66 -1.22 -29.44 6.18
CA TYR A 66 -1.92 -30.68 5.82
C TYR A 66 -2.02 -30.78 4.29
N GLN A 67 -1.32 -31.74 3.69
CA GLN A 67 -1.26 -31.93 2.23
C GLN A 67 -0.96 -30.62 1.46
N GLY A 68 0.02 -29.85 1.95
CA GLY A 68 0.41 -28.56 1.37
C GLY A 68 -0.43 -27.35 1.79
N GLN A 69 -1.62 -27.57 2.38
CA GLN A 69 -2.46 -26.50 2.92
C GLN A 69 -2.02 -26.14 4.35
N ALA A 70 -1.60 -24.89 4.56
CA ALA A 70 -1.33 -24.38 5.90
C ALA A 70 -2.59 -24.47 6.79
N ILE A 71 -2.41 -24.99 8.01
CA ILE A 71 -3.49 -25.26 8.96
C ILE A 71 -3.21 -24.73 10.37
N ALA A 72 -1.95 -24.61 10.78
CA ALA A 72 -1.62 -24.12 12.10
C ALA A 72 -0.23 -23.46 12.14
N VAL A 73 -0.03 -22.61 13.13
CA VAL A 73 1.29 -22.10 13.53
C VAL A 73 1.60 -22.52 14.96
N LEU A 74 2.87 -22.79 15.23
CA LEU A 74 3.38 -23.06 16.57
C LEU A 74 4.55 -22.12 16.86
N GLU A 75 4.44 -21.38 17.96
CA GLU A 75 5.50 -20.53 18.53
C GLU A 75 6.23 -21.29 19.64
N ALA A 76 7.55 -21.29 19.58
CA ALA A 76 8.39 -21.88 20.61
C ALA A 76 8.92 -20.80 21.55
N LYS A 77 9.19 -21.18 22.80
CA LYS A 77 9.99 -20.39 23.75
C LYS A 77 11.04 -21.28 24.38
N ASP A 78 12.07 -20.68 24.99
CA ASP A 78 13.01 -21.45 25.79
C ASP A 78 12.31 -22.14 26.98
N GLU A 79 12.94 -23.18 27.49
CA GLU A 79 12.35 -24.08 28.49
C GLU A 79 11.96 -23.37 29.80
N SER A 80 12.58 -22.21 30.10
CA SER A 80 12.33 -21.46 31.34
C SER A 80 11.06 -20.60 31.30
N HIS A 81 10.49 -20.37 30.12
CA HIS A 81 9.26 -19.59 29.96
C HIS A 81 8.01 -20.42 30.30
N SER A 82 6.93 -19.70 30.63
CA SER A 82 5.61 -20.30 30.70
C SER A 82 5.11 -20.69 29.30
N VAL A 83 4.24 -21.70 29.25
CA VAL A 83 3.72 -22.28 28.00
C VAL A 83 2.90 -21.26 27.20
N ASP A 84 2.25 -20.34 27.89
CA ASP A 84 1.42 -19.26 27.34
C ASP A 84 2.20 -18.03 26.85
N ALA A 85 3.50 -17.92 27.17
CA ALA A 85 4.31 -16.75 26.83
C ALA A 85 4.34 -16.42 25.33
N GLY A 86 4.22 -17.43 24.46
CA GLY A 86 4.17 -17.27 23.00
C GLY A 86 2.76 -17.17 22.39
N LEU A 87 1.68 -17.31 23.19
CA LEU A 87 0.35 -17.56 22.63
C LEU A 87 -0.22 -16.35 21.86
N GLU A 88 -0.10 -15.13 22.37
CA GLU A 88 -0.60 -13.95 21.65
C GLU A 88 0.17 -13.68 20.36
N GLN A 89 1.47 -13.99 20.35
CA GLN A 89 2.31 -13.94 19.15
C GLN A 89 1.85 -14.98 18.12
N ALA A 90 1.62 -16.23 18.55
CA ALA A 90 1.07 -17.28 17.70
C ALA A 90 -0.32 -16.91 17.14
N LYS A 91 -1.20 -16.32 17.95
CA LYS A 91 -2.52 -15.82 17.52
C LYS A 91 -2.38 -14.69 16.48
N ALA A 92 -1.45 -13.77 16.65
CA ALA A 92 -1.19 -12.72 15.67
C ALA A 92 -0.73 -13.31 14.32
N TYR A 93 0.18 -14.30 14.34
CA TYR A 93 0.60 -15.01 13.14
C TYR A 93 -0.54 -15.80 12.49
N ALA A 94 -1.33 -16.53 13.28
CA ALA A 94 -2.48 -17.26 12.78
C ALA A 94 -3.52 -16.32 12.14
N ARG A 95 -3.84 -15.17 12.74
CA ARG A 95 -4.73 -14.17 12.11
C ARG A 95 -4.17 -13.66 10.78
N LYS A 96 -2.87 -13.37 10.73
CA LYS A 96 -2.21 -12.87 9.50
C LYS A 96 -2.22 -13.90 8.37
N LEU A 97 -1.93 -15.15 8.70
CA LEU A 97 -1.95 -16.29 7.77
C LEU A 97 -3.37 -16.87 7.57
N ASP A 98 -4.36 -16.30 8.25
CA ASP A 98 -5.75 -16.74 8.26
C ASP A 98 -5.90 -18.24 8.60
N LEU A 99 -5.18 -18.69 9.63
CA LEU A 99 -5.14 -20.09 10.07
C LEU A 99 -6.12 -20.34 11.22
N PRO A 100 -6.73 -21.53 11.25
CA PRO A 100 -7.72 -21.88 12.27
C PRO A 100 -7.15 -22.19 13.66
N PHE A 101 -5.86 -22.54 13.76
CA PHE A 101 -5.24 -22.94 15.02
C PHE A 101 -3.91 -22.21 15.25
N ALA A 102 -3.70 -21.75 16.49
CA ALA A 102 -2.44 -21.20 16.97
C ALA A 102 -1.96 -22.00 18.17
N PHE A 103 -0.66 -22.28 18.24
CA PHE A 103 -0.06 -23.01 19.35
C PHE A 103 1.14 -22.25 19.92
N ALA A 104 1.39 -22.42 21.21
CA ALA A 104 2.65 -22.04 21.85
C ALA A 104 3.18 -23.18 22.72
N SER A 105 4.51 -23.27 22.88
CA SER A 105 5.15 -24.31 23.70
C SER A 105 6.52 -23.90 24.23
N ASN A 106 6.85 -24.39 25.42
CA ASN A 106 8.19 -24.38 26.01
C ASN A 106 8.87 -25.77 25.94
N GLY A 107 8.30 -26.71 25.18
CA GLY A 107 8.79 -28.07 24.98
C GLY A 107 8.15 -29.15 25.86
N HIS A 108 7.59 -28.80 27.02
CA HIS A 108 7.01 -29.80 27.94
C HIS A 108 5.50 -29.99 27.76
N SER A 109 4.79 -28.90 27.48
CA SER A 109 3.37 -28.92 27.12
C SER A 109 3.08 -27.91 26.01
N PHE A 110 1.86 -27.95 25.47
CA PHE A 110 1.40 -27.03 24.45
C PHE A 110 0.17 -26.30 24.94
N ILE A 111 0.01 -25.05 24.52
CA ILE A 111 -1.27 -24.35 24.61
C ILE A 111 -1.79 -24.09 23.21
N GLU A 112 -3.04 -24.49 22.95
CA GLU A 112 -3.76 -24.27 21.70
C GLU A 112 -4.74 -23.12 21.89
N PHE A 113 -4.85 -22.24 20.90
CA PHE A 113 -6.00 -21.37 20.68
C PHE A 113 -6.70 -21.79 19.39
N ASP A 114 -7.96 -22.20 19.51
CA ASP A 114 -8.82 -22.58 18.40
C ASP A 114 -9.74 -21.41 18.03
N PHE A 115 -9.58 -20.88 16.81
CA PHE A 115 -10.36 -19.73 16.33
C PHE A 115 -11.84 -20.07 16.07
N PHE A 116 -12.22 -21.34 16.00
CA PHE A 116 -13.61 -21.76 15.84
C PHE A 116 -14.39 -21.69 17.14
N SER A 117 -13.76 -22.11 18.25
CA SER A 117 -14.35 -22.06 19.60
C SER A 117 -14.01 -20.78 20.34
N SER A 118 -13.00 -20.03 19.88
CA SER A 118 -12.42 -18.86 20.57
C SER A 118 -11.92 -19.18 21.99
N CYS A 119 -11.48 -20.43 22.21
CA CYS A 119 -11.01 -20.92 23.49
C CYS A 119 -9.52 -21.29 23.44
N SER A 120 -8.83 -21.07 24.56
CA SER A 120 -7.50 -21.59 24.81
C SER A 120 -7.58 -22.89 25.63
N GLN A 121 -6.76 -23.89 25.29
CA GLN A 121 -6.64 -25.11 26.09
C GLN A 121 -5.19 -25.59 26.15
N GLU A 122 -4.77 -26.06 27.32
CA GLU A 122 -3.48 -26.72 27.47
C GLU A 122 -3.60 -28.20 27.06
N LEU A 123 -2.61 -28.68 26.31
CA LEU A 123 -2.55 -30.01 25.73
C LEU A 123 -1.27 -30.70 26.20
N SER A 124 -1.43 -31.92 26.70
CA SER A 124 -0.32 -32.81 27.04
C SER A 124 0.28 -33.50 25.81
N THR A 125 -0.45 -33.53 24.69
CA THR A 125 -0.04 -34.18 23.44
C THR A 125 -0.44 -33.33 22.25
N PHE A 126 0.45 -33.15 21.29
CA PHE A 126 0.16 -32.31 20.12
C PHE A 126 -0.87 -33.00 19.20
N PRO A 127 -1.87 -32.27 18.64
CA PRO A 127 -2.85 -32.86 17.73
C PRO A 127 -2.23 -33.43 16.45
N THR A 128 -2.81 -34.50 15.92
CA THR A 128 -2.35 -35.08 14.64
C THR A 128 -2.81 -34.22 13.45
N PRO A 129 -2.15 -34.29 12.28
CA PRO A 129 -2.57 -33.56 11.09
C PRO A 129 -4.03 -33.85 10.70
N GLN A 130 -4.47 -35.10 10.83
CA GLN A 130 -5.83 -35.53 10.52
C GLN A 130 -6.86 -34.97 11.51
N GLN A 131 -6.53 -34.88 12.80
CA GLN A 131 -7.42 -34.30 13.81
C GLN A 131 -7.68 -32.83 13.54
N LEU A 132 -6.63 -32.04 13.26
CA LEU A 132 -6.80 -30.62 12.92
C LEU A 132 -7.61 -30.45 11.64
N TRP A 133 -7.35 -31.29 10.63
CA TRP A 133 -8.12 -31.26 9.38
C TRP A 133 -9.60 -31.56 9.60
N GLN A 134 -9.92 -32.59 10.39
CA GLN A 134 -11.31 -32.96 10.71
C GLN A 134 -12.05 -31.86 11.47
N ARG A 135 -11.39 -31.21 12.45
CA ARG A 135 -11.94 -30.05 13.16
C ARG A 135 -12.28 -28.91 12.20
N TRP A 136 -11.34 -28.59 11.30
CA TRP A 136 -11.56 -27.56 10.28
C TRP A 136 -12.69 -27.93 9.31
N GLU A 137 -12.75 -29.18 8.82
CA GLU A 137 -13.84 -29.65 7.97
C GLU A 137 -15.20 -29.57 8.66
N THR A 138 -15.28 -29.98 9.94
CA THR A 138 -16.52 -29.92 10.71
C THR A 138 -17.00 -28.49 10.87
N TYR A 139 -16.11 -27.53 11.16
CA TYR A 139 -16.48 -26.12 11.18
C TYR A 139 -16.96 -25.61 9.80
N ARG A 140 -16.26 -26.00 8.73
CA ARG A 140 -16.63 -25.62 7.36
C ARG A 140 -18.00 -26.17 6.96
N GLN A 141 -18.34 -27.37 7.42
CA GLN A 141 -19.63 -28.03 7.18
C GLN A 141 -20.74 -27.55 8.13
N GLY A 142 -20.43 -27.18 9.38
CA GLY A 142 -21.41 -26.73 10.39
C GLY A 142 -22.08 -25.38 10.07
N LYS A 143 -21.50 -24.56 9.17
CA LYS A 143 -22.16 -23.38 8.57
C LYS A 143 -22.97 -23.70 7.31
N VAL A 144 -22.97 -24.95 6.84
CA VAL A 144 -23.81 -25.43 5.73
C VAL A 144 -25.08 -26.00 6.35
N LYS A 145 -26.21 -25.30 6.21
CA LYS A 145 -27.52 -25.92 6.48
C LYS A 145 -27.61 -27.18 5.62
N SER A 146 -27.69 -28.33 6.29
CA SER A 146 -27.96 -29.69 5.83
C SER A 146 -28.39 -29.86 4.38
N GLY A 147 -27.50 -29.57 3.44
CA GLY A 147 -27.38 -30.31 2.19
C GLY A 147 -26.20 -31.23 2.44
N ARG A 148 -26.42 -32.54 2.40
CA ARG A 148 -25.33 -33.53 2.46
C ARG A 148 -24.16 -32.97 1.64
N VAL A 149 -22.94 -32.98 2.20
CA VAL A 149 -21.73 -33.22 1.40
C VAL A 149 -21.91 -34.64 0.88
N ALA A 150 -22.85 -34.80 -0.03
CA ALA A 150 -22.85 -35.95 -0.88
C ALA A 150 -21.67 -35.67 -1.79
N GLU A 151 -20.82 -36.67 -1.93
CA GLU A 151 -20.17 -37.01 -3.19
C GLU A 151 -21.21 -37.22 -4.33
N ASN A 152 -22.34 -36.51 -4.32
CA ASN A 152 -23.26 -36.41 -5.43
C ASN A 152 -22.60 -35.48 -6.42
N GLY A 153 -21.97 -36.10 -7.42
CA GLY A 153 -21.63 -35.47 -8.68
C GLY A 153 -22.85 -34.73 -9.23
N GLY A 154 -22.94 -33.43 -8.96
CA GLY A 154 -23.71 -32.53 -9.80
C GLY A 154 -22.96 -32.40 -11.11
N ASN A 155 -23.31 -33.19 -12.12
CA ASN A 155 -22.84 -33.15 -13.52
C ASN A 155 -21.32 -33.04 -13.81
N TYR A 156 -20.47 -33.07 -12.79
CA TYR A 156 -19.01 -33.07 -12.89
C TYR A 156 -18.52 -34.40 -12.32
N GLY A 157 -18.11 -35.28 -13.24
CA GLY A 157 -17.99 -36.72 -13.01
C GLY A 157 -17.12 -37.17 -11.83
N VAL A 158 -17.51 -38.34 -11.32
CA VAL A 158 -16.83 -39.22 -10.37
C VAL A 158 -15.32 -39.28 -10.66
N LEU A 159 -14.49 -39.14 -9.62
CA LEU A 159 -13.02 -38.90 -9.60
C LEU A 159 -12.61 -37.40 -9.62
N SER A 160 -12.91 -36.65 -8.56
CA SER A 160 -12.28 -35.33 -8.36
C SER A 160 -11.55 -35.30 -7.01
N VAL A 161 -10.27 -34.91 -7.04
CA VAL A 161 -9.49 -34.64 -5.83
C VAL A 161 -9.94 -33.28 -5.29
N ASN A 162 -10.04 -33.14 -3.96
CA ASN A 162 -10.38 -31.87 -3.33
C ASN A 162 -9.41 -30.77 -3.81
N PRO A 163 -9.87 -29.77 -4.60
CA PRO A 163 -8.99 -28.77 -5.17
C PRO A 163 -8.28 -27.95 -4.10
N LEU A 164 -8.79 -27.88 -2.86
CA LEU A 164 -8.12 -27.20 -1.77
C LEU A 164 -6.82 -27.90 -1.36
N LEU A 165 -6.80 -29.23 -1.41
CA LEU A 165 -5.66 -30.08 -1.05
C LEU A 165 -4.71 -30.34 -2.24
N TYR A 166 -5.11 -29.95 -3.45
CA TYR A 166 -4.25 -30.08 -4.62
C TYR A 166 -3.07 -29.08 -4.52
N PRO A 167 -1.82 -29.48 -4.81
CA PRO A 167 -0.67 -28.58 -4.70
C PRO A 167 -0.77 -27.39 -5.69
N VAL A 168 -0.22 -26.24 -5.27
CA VAL A 168 0.00 -25.12 -6.18
C VAL A 168 0.98 -25.51 -7.29
N CYS A 169 1.02 -24.76 -8.39
CA CYS A 169 1.97 -24.99 -9.46
C CYS A 169 3.41 -24.89 -8.88
N PRO A 170 4.27 -25.91 -9.08
CA PRO A 170 5.63 -25.89 -8.55
C PRO A 170 6.45 -24.72 -9.09
N GLU A 171 7.37 -24.22 -8.25
CA GLU A 171 8.30 -23.15 -8.62
C GLU A 171 9.15 -23.51 -9.85
N SER A 172 9.51 -24.78 -10.01
CA SER A 172 10.24 -25.27 -11.19
C SER A 172 9.47 -25.11 -12.51
N GLN A 173 8.14 -24.96 -12.46
CA GLN A 173 7.29 -24.86 -13.63
C GLN A 173 6.77 -23.44 -13.85
N CYS A 174 6.39 -22.72 -12.80
CA CYS A 174 5.86 -21.36 -12.90
C CYS A 174 6.85 -20.25 -12.47
N GLY A 175 8.06 -20.63 -12.05
CA GLY A 175 9.16 -19.72 -11.71
C GLY A 175 9.01 -18.96 -10.40
N LYS A 176 7.89 -19.14 -9.67
CA LYS A 176 7.55 -18.37 -8.45
C LYS A 176 6.75 -19.22 -7.47
N VAL A 177 6.86 -18.90 -6.19
CA VAL A 177 6.01 -19.46 -5.12
C VAL A 177 5.00 -18.40 -4.69
N PRO A 178 3.72 -18.76 -4.43
CA PRO A 178 2.75 -17.83 -3.85
C PRO A 178 3.23 -17.27 -2.51
N ARG A 179 3.06 -15.95 -2.32
CA ARG A 179 3.25 -15.32 -1.01
C ARG A 179 2.10 -15.70 -0.08
N TYR A 180 2.28 -15.54 1.23
CA TYR A 180 1.28 -15.93 2.23
C TYR A 180 -0.13 -15.39 1.91
N PHE A 181 -0.26 -14.11 1.57
CA PHE A 181 -1.55 -13.48 1.27
C PHE A 181 -2.16 -14.01 -0.04
N GLN A 182 -1.34 -14.48 -0.98
CA GLN A 182 -1.81 -15.15 -2.19
C GLN A 182 -2.32 -16.56 -1.86
N GLU A 183 -1.64 -17.31 -0.98
CA GLU A 183 -2.14 -18.60 -0.49
C GLU A 183 -3.51 -18.43 0.21
N VAL A 184 -3.64 -17.40 1.06
CA VAL A 184 -4.91 -17.06 1.71
C VAL A 184 -5.99 -16.76 0.67
N ALA A 185 -5.70 -15.90 -0.31
CA ALA A 185 -6.63 -15.57 -1.39
C ALA A 185 -7.07 -16.81 -2.18
N ILE A 186 -6.12 -17.66 -2.59
CA ILE A 186 -6.38 -18.91 -3.33
C ILE A 186 -7.31 -19.81 -2.51
N ARG A 187 -6.98 -20.05 -1.23
CA ARG A 187 -7.81 -20.87 -0.34
C ARG A 187 -9.21 -20.28 -0.21
N ARG A 188 -9.34 -19.00 0.10
CA ARG A 188 -10.62 -18.32 0.33
C ARG A 188 -11.53 -18.39 -0.90
N VAL A 189 -10.98 -18.29 -2.11
CA VAL A 189 -11.75 -18.47 -3.35
C VAL A 189 -12.17 -19.92 -3.54
N ILE A 190 -11.26 -20.88 -3.39
CA ILE A 190 -11.58 -22.31 -3.56
C ILE A 190 -12.63 -22.75 -2.51
N GLU A 191 -12.55 -22.28 -1.27
CA GLU A 191 -13.55 -22.57 -0.24
C GLU A 191 -14.96 -22.13 -0.65
N ARG A 192 -15.09 -20.99 -1.31
CA ARG A 192 -16.37 -20.44 -1.79
C ARG A 192 -16.90 -21.23 -2.97
N ILE A 193 -16.03 -21.59 -3.91
CA ILE A 193 -16.35 -22.49 -5.01
C ILE A 193 -16.88 -23.83 -4.48
N LEU A 194 -16.23 -24.41 -3.45
CA LEU A 194 -16.68 -25.65 -2.80
C LEU A 194 -18.00 -25.49 -2.05
N LYS A 195 -18.33 -24.27 -1.60
CA LYS A 195 -19.66 -23.91 -1.05
C LYS A 195 -20.69 -23.61 -2.14
N GLN A 196 -20.39 -23.91 -3.40
CA GLN A 196 -21.23 -23.64 -4.57
C GLN A 196 -21.52 -22.15 -4.80
N GLN A 197 -20.71 -21.25 -4.24
CA GLN A 197 -20.79 -19.84 -4.57
C GLN A 197 -20.30 -19.59 -5.99
N ARG A 198 -21.03 -18.75 -6.73
CA ARG A 198 -20.76 -18.44 -8.13
C ARG A 198 -20.34 -16.99 -8.35
N ARG A 199 -20.50 -16.12 -7.36
CA ARG A 199 -20.08 -14.71 -7.43
C ARG A 199 -19.04 -14.47 -6.34
N ILE A 200 -17.81 -14.17 -6.77
CA ILE A 200 -16.65 -14.07 -5.88
C ILE A 200 -15.83 -12.84 -6.28
N LEU A 201 -15.42 -12.03 -5.29
CA LEU A 201 -14.56 -10.86 -5.49
C LEU A 201 -13.21 -11.03 -4.78
N LEU A 202 -12.12 -10.67 -5.45
CA LEU A 202 -10.81 -10.44 -4.85
C LEU A 202 -10.40 -8.97 -4.98
N THR A 203 -10.00 -8.36 -3.88
CA THR A 203 -9.50 -6.97 -3.86
C THR A 203 -8.04 -6.97 -3.44
N MET A 204 -7.12 -6.82 -4.38
CA MET A 204 -5.69 -6.87 -4.11
C MET A 204 -4.95 -5.74 -4.83
N ALA A 205 -4.19 -4.94 -4.08
CA ALA A 205 -3.49 -3.77 -4.59
C ALA A 205 -2.62 -4.07 -5.83
N THR A 206 -2.41 -3.06 -6.66
CA THR A 206 -1.53 -3.20 -7.84
C THR A 206 -0.12 -3.61 -7.42
N GLY A 207 0.50 -4.53 -8.19
CA GLY A 207 1.83 -5.05 -7.88
C GLY A 207 1.86 -6.28 -6.97
N THR A 208 0.71 -6.70 -6.41
CA THR A 208 0.62 -7.85 -5.48
C THR A 208 0.41 -9.21 -6.17
N GLY A 209 0.33 -9.23 -7.51
CA GLY A 209 0.28 -10.47 -8.30
C GLY A 209 -1.11 -11.09 -8.52
N LYS A 210 -2.17 -10.27 -8.65
CA LYS A 210 -3.55 -10.72 -8.96
C LYS A 210 -3.63 -11.82 -10.03
N THR A 211 -3.03 -11.59 -11.20
CA THR A 211 -3.02 -12.55 -12.32
C THR A 211 -2.35 -13.87 -11.96
N PHE A 212 -1.29 -13.83 -11.15
CA PHE A 212 -0.61 -15.04 -10.64
C PHE A 212 -1.48 -15.79 -9.63
N THR A 213 -2.19 -15.09 -8.74
CA THR A 213 -3.19 -15.68 -7.84
C THR A 213 -4.29 -16.39 -8.62
N ALA A 214 -4.83 -15.74 -9.67
CA ALA A 214 -5.83 -16.33 -10.56
C ALA A 214 -5.31 -17.58 -11.27
N PHE A 215 -4.08 -17.54 -11.79
CA PHE A 215 -3.41 -18.69 -12.38
C PHE A 215 -3.36 -19.88 -11.40
N GLN A 216 -2.99 -19.65 -10.13
CA GLN A 216 -2.91 -20.71 -9.13
C GLN A 216 -4.29 -21.29 -8.75
N ILE A 217 -5.34 -20.46 -8.71
CA ILE A 217 -6.72 -20.93 -8.53
C ILE A 217 -7.11 -21.86 -9.68
N VAL A 218 -6.88 -21.42 -10.93
CA VAL A 218 -7.18 -22.21 -12.12
C VAL A 218 -6.36 -23.49 -12.16
N TRP A 219 -5.08 -23.44 -11.81
CA TRP A 219 -4.19 -24.59 -11.69
C TRP A 219 -4.78 -25.65 -10.77
N LYS A 220 -5.10 -25.28 -9.53
CA LYS A 220 -5.66 -26.23 -8.55
C LYS A 220 -6.99 -26.82 -9.01
N LEU A 221 -7.87 -26.03 -9.62
CA LEU A 221 -9.17 -26.49 -10.11
C LEU A 221 -9.08 -27.43 -11.32
N LYS A 222 -8.22 -27.12 -12.30
CA LYS A 222 -8.04 -27.93 -13.52
C LYS A 222 -7.26 -29.20 -13.24
N GLN A 223 -6.14 -29.09 -12.53
CA GLN A 223 -5.24 -30.23 -12.28
C GLN A 223 -5.82 -31.24 -11.28
N SER A 224 -6.72 -30.81 -10.38
CA SER A 224 -7.46 -31.75 -9.51
C SER A 224 -8.61 -32.47 -10.23
N GLY A 225 -8.89 -32.12 -11.49
CA GLY A 225 -10.01 -32.64 -12.27
C GLY A 225 -11.39 -32.12 -11.83
N TRP A 226 -11.43 -31.17 -10.88
CA TRP A 226 -12.67 -30.60 -10.35
C TRP A 226 -13.37 -29.71 -11.39
N LEU A 227 -12.62 -28.85 -12.08
CA LEU A 227 -13.14 -28.00 -13.15
C LEU A 227 -12.75 -28.53 -14.53
N ARG A 228 -13.67 -29.25 -15.18
CA ARG A 228 -13.44 -29.80 -16.52
C ARG A 228 -13.80 -28.82 -17.64
N LYS A 229 -14.83 -28.00 -17.42
CA LYS A 229 -15.30 -27.03 -18.42
C LYS A 229 -14.23 -25.97 -18.76
N PRO A 230 -14.30 -25.38 -19.97
CA PRO A 230 -13.50 -24.24 -20.36
C PRO A 230 -13.54 -23.04 -19.41
N ILE A 231 -12.49 -22.22 -19.47
CA ILE A 231 -12.32 -21.02 -18.65
C ILE A 231 -12.16 -19.81 -19.55
N LEU A 232 -12.80 -18.70 -19.20
CA LEU A 232 -12.67 -17.43 -19.89
C LEU A 232 -12.00 -16.40 -18.98
N PHE A 233 -10.89 -15.82 -19.43
CA PHE A 233 -10.19 -14.71 -18.80
C PHE A 233 -10.46 -13.44 -19.60
N LEU A 234 -11.11 -12.47 -18.95
CA LEU A 234 -11.50 -11.20 -19.53
C LEU A 234 -10.59 -10.08 -19.05
N SER A 235 -10.19 -9.24 -20.00
CA SER A 235 -9.36 -8.06 -19.75
C SER A 235 -9.91 -6.84 -20.48
N ASP A 236 -9.62 -5.67 -19.94
CA ASP A 236 -10.07 -4.37 -20.49
C ASP A 236 -9.17 -3.89 -21.65
N ARG A 237 -7.91 -4.32 -21.69
CA ARG A 237 -6.88 -3.86 -22.66
C ARG A 237 -6.04 -5.00 -23.21
N LEU A 238 -5.50 -4.81 -24.43
CA LEU A 238 -4.66 -5.79 -25.13
C LEU A 238 -3.45 -6.21 -24.28
N ILE A 239 -2.70 -5.24 -23.75
CA ILE A 239 -1.51 -5.50 -22.92
C ILE A 239 -1.85 -6.36 -21.69
N LEU A 240 -3.00 -6.13 -21.05
CA LEU A 240 -3.45 -6.91 -19.88
C LEU A 240 -3.84 -8.34 -20.27
N ARG A 241 -4.53 -8.50 -21.40
CA ARG A 241 -4.87 -9.81 -21.98
C ARG A 241 -3.61 -10.62 -22.30
N ASP A 242 -2.59 -9.98 -22.88
CA ASP A 242 -1.37 -10.67 -23.28
C ASP A 242 -0.51 -11.06 -22.06
N GLN A 243 -0.45 -10.19 -21.04
CA GLN A 243 0.17 -10.52 -19.76
C GLN A 243 -0.51 -11.72 -19.07
N SER A 244 -1.84 -11.77 -19.11
CA SER A 244 -2.58 -12.90 -18.55
C SER A 244 -2.38 -14.17 -19.40
N TYR A 245 -2.45 -14.10 -20.73
CA TYR A 245 -2.15 -15.23 -21.62
C TYR A 245 -0.77 -15.84 -21.34
N ASN A 246 0.25 -14.98 -21.18
CA ASN A 246 1.63 -15.39 -20.89
C ASN A 246 1.79 -15.97 -19.48
N THR A 247 1.09 -15.43 -18.48
CA THR A 247 1.12 -15.96 -17.10
C THR A 247 0.63 -17.43 -17.05
N PHE A 248 -0.24 -17.82 -17.98
CA PHE A 248 -0.78 -19.18 -18.07
C PHE A 248 0.05 -20.12 -18.98
N ALA A 249 1.23 -19.70 -19.45
CA ALA A 249 2.16 -20.55 -20.19
C ALA A 249 2.48 -21.91 -19.52
N PRO A 250 2.51 -22.05 -18.17
CA PRO A 250 2.69 -23.34 -17.52
C PRO A 250 1.66 -24.43 -17.88
N PHE A 251 0.51 -24.08 -18.46
CA PHE A 251 -0.48 -25.05 -18.96
C PHE A 251 -0.12 -25.67 -20.32
N VAL A 252 0.88 -25.12 -21.03
CA VAL A 252 1.30 -25.65 -22.33
C VAL A 252 2.01 -26.98 -22.12
N ALA A 253 1.46 -28.05 -22.68
CA ALA A 253 2.10 -29.35 -22.75
C ALA A 253 2.82 -29.50 -24.11
N PRO A 254 3.84 -30.36 -24.21
CA PRO A 254 4.53 -30.63 -25.49
C PRO A 254 3.59 -31.07 -26.62
N SER A 255 2.46 -31.70 -26.28
CA SER A 255 1.49 -32.24 -27.23
C SER A 255 0.45 -31.24 -27.73
N ALA A 256 0.14 -30.19 -26.97
CA ALA A 256 -0.88 -29.20 -27.33
C ALA A 256 -0.82 -27.94 -26.45
N ASP A 257 -1.12 -26.78 -27.05
CA ASP A 257 -1.40 -25.54 -26.31
C ASP A 257 -2.92 -25.45 -26.05
N PRO A 258 -3.38 -25.59 -24.80
CA PRO A 258 -4.81 -25.50 -24.47
C PRO A 258 -5.34 -24.06 -24.50
N ARG A 259 -4.47 -23.06 -24.68
CA ARG A 259 -4.85 -21.64 -24.64
C ARG A 259 -5.30 -21.15 -26.02
N GLY A 260 -6.25 -20.22 -26.02
CA GLY A 260 -6.73 -19.53 -27.21
C GLY A 260 -7.05 -18.07 -26.92
N VAL A 261 -6.84 -17.22 -27.91
CA VAL A 261 -7.26 -15.83 -27.87
C VAL A 261 -8.56 -15.69 -28.67
N ILE A 262 -9.57 -15.04 -28.09
CA ILE A 262 -10.78 -14.66 -28.82
C ILE A 262 -10.53 -13.28 -29.41
N GLU A 263 -10.52 -13.22 -30.75
CA GLU A 263 -10.37 -11.98 -31.51
C GLU A 263 -11.67 -11.71 -32.29
N LYS A 264 -11.91 -10.44 -32.65
CA LYS A 264 -13.14 -9.93 -33.27
C LYS A 264 -13.77 -10.95 -34.25
N GLY A 265 -14.87 -11.57 -33.85
CA GLY A 265 -15.69 -12.49 -34.65
C GLY A 265 -15.15 -13.93 -34.83
N LYS A 266 -13.98 -14.27 -34.26
CA LYS A 266 -13.36 -15.59 -34.35
C LYS A 266 -13.40 -16.30 -32.99
N PHE A 267 -14.14 -17.39 -32.92
CA PHE A 267 -14.20 -18.27 -31.77
C PHE A 267 -13.85 -19.71 -32.19
N ASN A 268 -12.88 -20.32 -31.50
CA ASN A 268 -12.47 -21.71 -31.71
C ASN A 268 -12.80 -22.51 -30.45
N SER A 269 -13.82 -23.37 -30.52
CA SER A 269 -14.33 -24.16 -29.39
C SER A 269 -13.39 -25.28 -28.92
N ASN A 270 -12.29 -25.58 -29.63
CA ASN A 270 -11.37 -26.67 -29.31
C ASN A 270 -10.27 -26.26 -28.30
N ARG A 271 -10.42 -25.13 -27.61
CA ARG A 271 -9.49 -24.66 -26.57
C ARG A 271 -10.11 -24.87 -25.18
N GLU A 272 -9.28 -24.85 -24.15
CA GLU A 272 -9.73 -24.94 -22.75
C GLU A 272 -9.58 -23.64 -21.97
N LEU A 273 -8.61 -22.81 -22.33
CA LEU A 273 -8.31 -21.54 -21.66
C LEU A 273 -8.45 -20.41 -22.67
N TYR A 274 -9.44 -19.56 -22.50
CA TYR A 274 -9.76 -18.47 -23.43
C TYR A 274 -9.36 -17.13 -22.84
N PHE A 275 -8.68 -16.31 -23.63
CA PHE A 275 -8.28 -14.95 -23.26
C PHE A 275 -8.93 -13.97 -24.23
N ALA A 276 -9.68 -13.00 -23.72
CA ALA A 276 -10.44 -12.10 -24.56
C ALA A 276 -10.46 -10.68 -24.02
N LEU A 277 -10.56 -9.73 -24.94
CA LEU A 277 -11.04 -8.39 -24.60
C LEU A 277 -12.55 -8.39 -24.47
N TYR A 278 -13.07 -7.55 -23.60
CA TYR A 278 -14.51 -7.31 -23.52
C TYR A 278 -15.10 -6.96 -24.90
N GLN A 279 -14.48 -6.03 -25.62
CA GLN A 279 -14.92 -5.55 -26.94
C GLN A 279 -14.88 -6.66 -28.00
N ALA A 280 -14.05 -7.69 -27.82
CA ALA A 280 -13.98 -8.80 -28.77
C ALA A 280 -15.20 -9.74 -28.63
N LEU A 281 -15.76 -9.86 -27.43
CA LEU A 281 -16.95 -10.66 -27.17
C LEU A 281 -18.26 -9.92 -27.45
N ASP A 282 -18.26 -8.60 -27.23
CA ASP A 282 -19.41 -7.75 -27.56
C ASP A 282 -19.44 -7.32 -29.04
N ALA A 283 -18.40 -7.64 -29.80
CA ALA A 283 -18.37 -7.36 -31.24
C ALA A 283 -19.54 -8.07 -31.94
N LEU A 284 -20.31 -7.30 -32.72
CA LEU A 284 -21.39 -7.82 -33.53
C LEU A 284 -20.83 -8.71 -34.65
N LYS A 285 -21.34 -9.93 -34.71
CA LYS A 285 -21.14 -10.87 -35.80
C LYS A 285 -22.52 -11.31 -36.28
N GLU A 286 -22.82 -11.10 -37.56
CA GLU A 286 -24.13 -11.43 -38.14
C GLU A 286 -25.32 -10.71 -37.45
N GLY A 287 -25.08 -9.55 -36.83
CA GLY A 287 -26.12 -8.75 -36.16
C GLY A 287 -26.32 -9.05 -34.68
N GLU A 288 -25.63 -10.05 -34.13
CA GLU A 288 -25.67 -10.40 -32.70
C GLU A 288 -24.27 -10.32 -32.07
N SER A 289 -24.17 -10.03 -30.77
CA SER A 289 -22.90 -10.05 -30.04
C SER A 289 -22.32 -11.48 -30.01
N LEU A 290 -20.99 -11.62 -30.20
CA LEU A 290 -20.33 -12.93 -30.24
C LEU A 290 -20.59 -13.79 -29.00
N PHE A 291 -20.69 -13.19 -27.81
CA PHE A 291 -20.97 -13.94 -26.58
C PHE A 291 -22.34 -14.67 -26.61
N SER A 292 -23.35 -14.11 -27.28
CA SER A 292 -24.69 -14.71 -27.41
C SER A 292 -24.68 -15.98 -28.25
N GLN A 293 -23.71 -16.12 -29.16
CA GLN A 293 -23.54 -17.31 -30.01
C GLN A 293 -22.84 -18.47 -29.28
N ILE A 294 -22.15 -18.18 -28.18
CA ILE A 294 -21.50 -19.21 -27.35
C ILE A 294 -22.55 -19.75 -26.38
N PRO A 295 -22.71 -21.08 -26.21
CA PRO A 295 -23.66 -21.63 -25.26
C PRO A 295 -23.47 -21.06 -23.83
N ALA A 296 -24.57 -20.69 -23.18
CA ALA A 296 -24.57 -20.08 -21.84
C ALA A 296 -23.88 -20.95 -20.76
N ASP A 297 -23.81 -22.26 -20.97
CA ASP A 297 -23.19 -23.22 -20.06
C ASP A 297 -21.80 -23.70 -20.52
N PHE A 298 -21.24 -23.10 -21.58
CA PHE A 298 -19.94 -23.48 -22.14
C PHE A 298 -18.79 -23.30 -21.15
N PHE A 299 -18.71 -22.13 -20.51
CA PHE A 299 -17.67 -21.84 -19.52
C PHE A 299 -18.04 -22.34 -18.13
N GLY A 300 -17.08 -22.94 -17.43
CA GLY A 300 -17.23 -23.29 -16.01
C GLY A 300 -16.74 -22.20 -15.06
N LEU A 301 -15.80 -21.37 -15.52
CA LEU A 301 -15.25 -20.24 -14.76
C LEU A 301 -14.98 -19.06 -15.70
N ILE A 302 -15.38 -17.87 -15.25
CA ILE A 302 -15.07 -16.59 -15.87
C ILE A 302 -14.27 -15.77 -14.87
N ILE A 303 -13.10 -15.32 -15.27
CA ILE A 303 -12.22 -14.45 -14.48
C ILE A 303 -12.22 -13.09 -15.13
N ILE A 304 -12.35 -12.04 -14.32
CA ILE A 304 -12.34 -10.68 -14.85
C ILE A 304 -11.38 -9.81 -14.07
N ASP A 305 -10.37 -9.31 -14.79
CA ASP A 305 -9.39 -8.37 -14.24
C ASP A 305 -9.88 -6.93 -14.36
N GLU A 306 -9.54 -6.10 -13.36
CA GLU A 306 -9.95 -4.69 -13.25
C GLU A 306 -11.48 -4.47 -13.27
N CYS A 307 -12.22 -5.26 -12.48
CA CYS A 307 -13.68 -5.36 -12.53
C CYS A 307 -14.52 -4.15 -12.08
N HIS A 308 -13.86 -3.02 -11.85
CA HIS A 308 -14.45 -1.73 -11.47
C HIS A 308 -14.48 -0.70 -12.59
N ARG A 309 -13.69 -0.86 -13.67
CA ARG A 309 -13.47 0.21 -14.66
C ARG A 309 -14.63 0.45 -15.62
N SER A 310 -15.42 -0.59 -15.80
CA SER A 310 -16.60 -0.53 -16.64
C SER A 310 -17.77 -0.61 -15.69
N GLY A 311 -18.51 0.49 -15.51
CA GLY A 311 -19.79 0.44 -14.82
C GLY A 311 -20.53 -0.81 -15.27
N PHE A 312 -21.02 -1.59 -14.31
CA PHE A 312 -21.53 -2.96 -14.47
C PHE A 312 -22.23 -3.19 -15.81
N GLY A 313 -22.98 -2.20 -16.30
CA GLY A 313 -23.61 -2.12 -17.62
C GLY A 313 -22.83 -2.67 -18.83
N LYS A 314 -21.51 -2.48 -18.98
CA LYS A 314 -20.80 -3.08 -20.14
C LYS A 314 -20.73 -4.61 -20.00
N TRP A 315 -20.23 -5.11 -18.88
CA TRP A 315 -19.96 -6.55 -18.74
C TRP A 315 -21.19 -7.35 -18.36
N ASN A 316 -22.22 -6.67 -17.86
CA ASN A 316 -23.46 -7.26 -17.39
C ASN A 316 -24.06 -8.22 -18.43
N GLY A 317 -24.09 -7.87 -19.71
CA GLY A 317 -24.61 -8.76 -20.76
C GLY A 317 -23.88 -10.11 -20.82
N ILE A 318 -22.55 -10.09 -20.81
CA ILE A 318 -21.72 -11.30 -20.80
C ILE A 318 -21.93 -12.11 -19.51
N LEU A 319 -21.97 -11.44 -18.35
CA LEU A 319 -22.11 -12.10 -17.05
C LEU A 319 -23.51 -12.66 -16.81
N GLN A 320 -24.54 -12.03 -17.36
CA GLN A 320 -25.91 -12.53 -17.34
C GLN A 320 -26.05 -13.74 -18.26
N HIS A 321 -25.46 -13.70 -19.45
CA HIS A 321 -25.48 -14.83 -20.38
C HIS A 321 -24.81 -16.07 -19.77
N PHE A 322 -23.61 -15.92 -19.22
CA PHE A 322 -22.88 -17.01 -18.56
C PHE A 322 -23.17 -17.12 -17.06
N THR A 323 -24.43 -16.91 -16.65
CA THR A 323 -24.84 -16.93 -15.24
C THR A 323 -24.52 -18.24 -14.51
N GLY A 324 -24.53 -19.36 -15.24
CA GLY A 324 -24.24 -20.70 -14.74
C GLY A 324 -22.78 -20.94 -14.36
N ALA A 325 -21.85 -20.14 -14.89
CA ALA A 325 -20.42 -20.23 -14.58
C ALA A 325 -20.11 -19.62 -13.20
N ILE A 326 -19.01 -20.06 -12.60
CA ILE A 326 -18.37 -19.33 -11.50
C ILE A 326 -17.80 -18.04 -12.09
N GLN A 327 -17.97 -16.91 -11.41
CA GLN A 327 -17.50 -15.61 -11.85
C GLN A 327 -16.63 -15.00 -10.76
N LEU A 328 -15.34 -14.89 -11.07
CA LEU A 328 -14.31 -14.33 -10.20
C LEU A 328 -13.93 -12.93 -10.69
N GLY A 329 -14.41 -11.91 -10.00
CA GLY A 329 -13.98 -10.53 -10.17
C GLY A 329 -12.67 -10.27 -9.43
N MET A 330 -11.77 -9.52 -10.05
CA MET A 330 -10.53 -9.05 -9.42
C MET A 330 -10.38 -7.54 -9.60
N THR A 331 -10.05 -6.84 -8.52
CA THR A 331 -9.83 -5.39 -8.54
C THR A 331 -8.62 -4.99 -7.70
N ALA A 332 -7.99 -3.88 -8.07
CA ALA A 332 -6.91 -3.26 -7.31
C ALA A 332 -7.37 -2.28 -6.22
N THR A 333 -8.64 -1.90 -6.26
CA THR A 333 -9.17 -0.76 -5.51
C THR A 333 -10.28 -1.22 -4.59
N PRO A 334 -10.33 -0.72 -3.34
CA PRO A 334 -11.37 -1.09 -2.39
C PRO A 334 -12.74 -0.59 -2.86
N LYS A 335 -13.80 -0.94 -2.12
CA LYS A 335 -15.14 -0.43 -2.39
C LYS A 335 -15.13 1.10 -2.33
N GLN A 336 -15.47 1.72 -3.45
CA GLN A 336 -15.58 3.16 -3.65
C GLN A 336 -16.92 3.43 -4.37
N ASP A 337 -17.35 4.69 -4.43
CA ASP A 337 -18.58 5.09 -5.15
C ASP A 337 -18.68 4.53 -6.57
N GLU A 338 -17.56 4.57 -7.29
CA GLU A 338 -17.46 4.12 -8.68
C GLU A 338 -17.52 2.59 -8.82
N SER A 339 -17.37 1.84 -7.73
CA SER A 339 -17.34 0.37 -7.72
C SER A 339 -18.45 -0.26 -6.86
N ILE A 340 -19.46 0.50 -6.42
CA ILE A 340 -20.54 -0.01 -5.56
C ILE A 340 -21.23 -1.21 -6.23
N ASP A 341 -21.59 -1.08 -7.51
CA ASP A 341 -22.27 -2.13 -8.28
C ASP A 341 -21.42 -3.39 -8.41
N THR A 342 -20.10 -3.23 -8.60
CA THR A 342 -19.16 -4.35 -8.66
C THR A 342 -19.18 -5.15 -7.36
N TYR A 343 -19.12 -4.47 -6.21
CA TYR A 343 -19.20 -5.14 -4.91
C TYR A 343 -20.59 -5.73 -4.67
N ALA A 344 -21.66 -5.02 -5.02
CA ALA A 344 -23.01 -5.52 -4.89
C ALA A 344 -23.22 -6.83 -5.68
N TYR A 345 -22.64 -6.93 -6.88
CA TYR A 345 -22.73 -8.12 -7.71
C TYR A 345 -21.84 -9.27 -7.21
N PHE A 346 -20.54 -9.04 -7.06
CA PHE A 346 -19.59 -10.12 -6.75
C PHE A 346 -19.59 -10.54 -5.28
N CYS A 347 -20.08 -9.69 -4.37
CA CYS A 347 -20.24 -10.03 -2.96
C CYS A 347 -21.69 -10.36 -2.60
N ALA A 348 -22.60 -10.53 -3.58
CA ALA A 348 -24.02 -10.79 -3.33
C ALA A 348 -24.26 -12.01 -2.42
N GLU A 349 -23.44 -13.04 -2.59
CA GLU A 349 -23.51 -14.34 -1.91
C GLU A 349 -22.71 -14.39 -0.59
N GLU A 350 -22.04 -13.30 -0.21
CA GLU A 350 -21.28 -13.20 1.03
C GLU A 350 -22.20 -12.90 2.22
N SER A 351 -21.79 -13.35 3.40
CA SER A 351 -22.47 -13.02 4.65
C SER A 351 -22.22 -11.56 5.02
N GLU A 352 -23.25 -10.89 5.53
CA GLU A 352 -23.09 -9.56 6.11
C GLU A 352 -22.32 -9.64 7.42
N ILE A 353 -21.34 -8.76 7.56
CA ILE A 353 -20.57 -8.58 8.79
C ILE A 353 -20.67 -7.11 9.24
N PRO A 354 -20.54 -6.83 10.55
CA PRO A 354 -20.40 -5.45 11.02
C PRO A 354 -19.22 -4.76 10.32
N LEU A 355 -19.41 -3.50 9.93
CA LEU A 355 -18.32 -2.65 9.42
C LEU A 355 -17.26 -2.41 10.49
N ASP A 356 -17.68 -2.36 11.75
CA ASP A 356 -16.82 -2.30 12.92
C ASP A 356 -17.31 -3.33 13.94
N PRO A 357 -16.49 -4.33 14.30
CA PRO A 357 -16.85 -5.33 15.31
C PRO A 357 -17.17 -4.73 16.69
N ASP A 358 -16.60 -3.56 16.99
CA ASP A 358 -16.71 -2.89 18.28
C ASP A 358 -17.82 -1.80 18.28
N ASP A 359 -18.38 -1.47 17.12
CA ASP A 359 -19.41 -0.44 16.97
C ASP A 359 -20.46 -0.80 15.91
N ASN A 360 -21.55 -1.42 16.36
CA ASN A 360 -22.68 -1.82 15.54
C ASN A 360 -23.43 -0.65 14.88
N SER A 361 -23.24 0.60 15.35
CA SER A 361 -23.89 1.79 14.74
C SER A 361 -23.31 2.14 13.37
N LYS A 362 -22.16 1.55 13.02
CA LYS A 362 -21.47 1.75 11.73
C LYS A 362 -22.05 0.91 10.60
N GLY A 363 -23.06 0.08 10.87
CA GLY A 363 -23.78 -0.72 9.87
C GLY A 363 -23.06 -2.01 9.50
N THR A 364 -23.59 -2.71 8.50
CA THR A 364 -23.04 -3.97 7.99
C THR A 364 -22.59 -3.84 6.54
N TRP A 365 -21.73 -4.75 6.11
CA TRP A 365 -21.35 -4.88 4.71
C TRP A 365 -21.02 -6.32 4.34
N LYS A 366 -21.05 -6.60 3.03
CA LYS A 366 -20.63 -7.87 2.45
C LYS A 366 -19.21 -7.72 1.89
N PRO A 367 -18.19 -8.27 2.55
CA PRO A 367 -16.80 -8.10 2.14
C PRO A 367 -16.48 -9.00 0.94
N PRO A 368 -15.47 -8.64 0.12
CA PRO A 368 -14.89 -9.55 -0.87
C PRO A 368 -14.27 -10.76 -0.18
N ALA A 369 -14.03 -11.82 -0.95
CA ALA A 369 -13.49 -13.09 -0.47
C ALA A 369 -12.16 -12.93 0.27
N TYR A 370 -11.34 -11.97 -0.18
CA TYR A 370 -10.12 -11.56 0.47
C TYR A 370 -9.71 -10.14 0.05
N GLN A 371 -9.01 -9.43 0.95
CA GLN A 371 -8.48 -8.08 0.71
C GLN A 371 -7.01 -8.00 1.07
N TYR A 372 -6.23 -7.34 0.22
CA TYR A 372 -4.83 -7.04 0.48
C TYR A 372 -4.48 -5.65 -0.06
N SER A 373 -4.32 -4.70 0.86
CA SER A 373 -4.18 -3.28 0.56
C SER A 373 -2.75 -2.88 0.15
N LEU A 374 -2.61 -1.68 -0.43
CA LEU A 374 -1.29 -1.12 -0.73
C LEU A 374 -0.52 -0.88 0.58
N GLY A 375 -1.21 -0.36 1.59
CA GLY A 375 -0.70 -0.16 2.94
C GLY A 375 -0.14 -1.44 3.58
N GLN A 376 -0.90 -2.53 3.53
CA GLN A 376 -0.45 -3.84 4.01
C GLN A 376 0.77 -4.33 3.21
N GLY A 377 0.75 -4.16 1.89
CA GLY A 377 1.89 -4.51 1.04
C GLY A 377 3.17 -3.76 1.37
N ILE A 378 3.08 -2.49 1.76
CA ILE A 378 4.21 -1.68 2.22
C ILE A 378 4.68 -2.16 3.60
N ASP A 379 3.75 -2.40 4.52
CA ASP A 379 4.07 -2.87 5.87
C ASP A 379 4.74 -4.25 5.87
N ASP A 380 4.30 -5.14 4.98
CA ASP A 380 4.91 -6.46 4.80
C ASP A 380 6.26 -6.39 4.07
N GLY A 381 6.65 -5.24 3.51
CA GLY A 381 7.88 -5.08 2.73
C GLY A 381 7.83 -5.71 1.34
N PHE A 382 6.64 -6.01 0.84
CA PHE A 382 6.42 -6.58 -0.48
C PHE A 382 6.18 -5.54 -1.57
N LEU A 383 5.82 -4.32 -1.17
CA LEU A 383 5.67 -3.15 -2.01
C LEU A 383 6.60 -2.04 -1.50
N ALA A 384 7.03 -1.20 -2.44
CA ALA A 384 7.88 -0.06 -2.21
C ALA A 384 7.12 1.03 -1.43
N THR A 385 7.80 1.65 -0.46
CA THR A 385 7.26 2.83 0.24
C THR A 385 7.33 4.08 -0.65
N TYR A 386 6.70 5.18 -0.26
CA TYR A 386 6.66 6.41 -1.07
C TYR A 386 6.92 7.70 -0.29
N LYS A 387 7.43 8.71 -1.00
CA LYS A 387 7.59 10.09 -0.52
C LYS A 387 6.78 11.04 -1.40
N VAL A 388 5.99 11.93 -0.80
CA VAL A 388 5.13 12.86 -1.55
C VAL A 388 5.74 14.27 -1.54
N HIS A 389 6.02 14.80 -2.72
CA HIS A 389 6.43 16.18 -2.96
C HIS A 389 5.22 16.96 -3.46
N LYS A 390 4.52 17.65 -2.55
CA LYS A 390 3.45 18.57 -2.92
C LYS A 390 4.05 19.89 -3.37
N VAL A 391 3.66 20.33 -4.55
CA VAL A 391 4.12 21.58 -5.16
C VAL A 391 2.90 22.37 -5.61
N ARG A 392 2.85 23.66 -5.30
CA ARG A 392 1.79 24.55 -5.81
C ARG A 392 2.41 25.72 -6.53
N THR A 393 1.89 26.06 -7.70
CA THR A 393 2.24 27.33 -8.36
C THR A 393 1.46 28.48 -7.73
N THR A 394 1.91 29.72 -7.94
CA THR A 394 1.18 30.92 -7.53
C THR A 394 -0.24 30.95 -8.09
N VAL A 395 -0.42 30.54 -9.36
CA VAL A 395 -1.72 30.49 -10.02
C VAL A 395 -2.62 29.38 -9.45
N ASP A 396 -2.05 28.24 -9.05
CA ASP A 396 -2.80 27.17 -8.36
C ASP A 396 -3.20 27.55 -6.92
N LYS A 397 -2.42 28.40 -6.25
CA LYS A 397 -2.70 28.88 -4.89
C LYS A 397 -3.77 29.97 -4.88
N ASN A 398 -3.66 30.95 -5.77
CA ASN A 398 -4.47 32.16 -5.75
C ASN A 398 -5.70 32.08 -6.69
N GLY A 399 -5.67 31.15 -7.65
CA GLY A 399 -6.57 31.17 -8.80
C GLY A 399 -6.12 32.19 -9.85
N LEU A 400 -6.78 32.16 -11.01
CA LEU A 400 -6.57 33.08 -12.11
C LEU A 400 -7.79 33.98 -12.28
N HIS A 401 -7.60 35.28 -12.07
CA HIS A 401 -8.57 36.30 -12.47
C HIS A 401 -8.19 36.87 -13.85
N LEU A 402 -9.09 36.78 -14.84
CA LEU A 402 -8.78 37.19 -16.21
C LEU A 402 -8.53 38.71 -16.34
N GLN A 403 -9.18 39.53 -15.51
CA GLN A 403 -8.96 40.97 -15.51
C GLN A 403 -7.56 41.33 -15.02
N GLU A 404 -7.11 40.71 -13.93
CA GLU A 404 -5.77 40.91 -13.38
C GLU A 404 -4.71 40.42 -14.36
N ALA A 405 -4.93 39.26 -14.99
CA ALA A 405 -4.04 38.73 -16.03
C ALA A 405 -3.87 39.70 -17.21
N ARG A 406 -4.95 40.34 -17.68
CA ARG A 406 -4.87 41.38 -18.73
C ARG A 406 -4.08 42.60 -18.28
N ILE A 407 -4.26 43.04 -17.03
CA ILE A 407 -3.50 44.16 -16.47
C ILE A 407 -2.01 43.85 -16.40
N GLN A 408 -1.66 42.59 -16.12
CA GLN A 408 -0.27 42.09 -16.10
C GLN A 408 0.32 41.88 -17.50
N GLY A 409 -0.44 42.16 -18.57
CA GLY A 409 0.03 42.04 -19.95
C GLY A 409 -0.15 40.66 -20.58
N ALA A 410 -0.92 39.76 -19.95
CA ALA A 410 -1.17 38.44 -20.50
C ALA A 410 -2.11 38.50 -21.72
N GLU A 411 -1.76 37.77 -22.78
CA GLU A 411 -2.60 37.59 -23.96
C GLU A 411 -3.67 36.53 -23.68
N ILE A 412 -4.94 36.90 -23.84
CA ILE A 412 -6.10 36.03 -23.55
C ILE A 412 -6.87 35.76 -24.84
N TYR A 413 -6.82 34.52 -25.29
CA TYR A 413 -7.63 34.01 -26.40
C TYR A 413 -8.86 33.28 -25.86
N ILE A 414 -10.05 33.77 -26.22
CA ILE A 414 -11.34 33.20 -25.86
C ILE A 414 -12.03 32.74 -27.15
N PRO A 415 -12.32 31.44 -27.31
CA PRO A 415 -13.10 30.95 -28.45
C PRO A 415 -14.51 31.56 -28.50
N GLU A 416 -15.08 31.75 -29.69
CA GLU A 416 -16.36 32.45 -29.90
C GLU A 416 -17.53 31.85 -29.13
N ASP A 417 -17.50 30.54 -28.89
CA ASP A 417 -18.58 29.79 -28.21
C ASP A 417 -18.42 29.73 -26.68
N VAL A 418 -17.43 30.42 -26.09
CA VAL A 418 -17.07 30.30 -24.67
C VAL A 418 -17.38 31.58 -23.89
N GLU A 419 -18.26 31.47 -22.90
CA GLU A 419 -18.44 32.53 -21.91
C GLU A 419 -17.36 32.45 -20.81
N PRO A 420 -16.52 33.48 -20.64
CA PRO A 420 -15.45 33.47 -19.64
C PRO A 420 -15.99 33.71 -18.23
N ARG A 421 -15.43 32.99 -17.25
CA ARG A 421 -15.62 33.24 -15.81
C ARG A 421 -14.74 34.41 -15.36
N GLN A 422 -15.12 35.03 -14.26
CA GLN A 422 -14.28 36.04 -13.61
C GLN A 422 -13.02 35.43 -12.97
N GLN A 423 -13.15 34.24 -12.38
CA GLN A 423 -12.06 33.52 -11.72
C GLN A 423 -12.06 32.04 -12.11
N TYR A 424 -10.86 31.50 -12.28
CA TYR A 424 -10.59 30.08 -12.54
C TYR A 424 -9.70 29.53 -11.43
N LEU A 425 -10.00 28.33 -10.92
CA LEU A 425 -9.18 27.61 -9.94
C LEU A 425 -8.56 26.36 -10.59
N THR A 426 -7.72 25.65 -9.84
CA THR A 426 -7.02 24.42 -10.32
C THR A 426 -7.94 23.38 -10.95
N GLY A 427 -9.19 23.25 -10.50
CA GLY A 427 -10.15 22.32 -11.10
C GLY A 427 -10.70 22.73 -12.47
N GLN A 428 -10.68 24.02 -12.80
CA GLN A 428 -11.08 24.54 -14.11
C GLN A 428 -9.89 24.68 -15.07
N PHE A 429 -8.67 24.86 -14.51
CA PHE A 429 -7.45 24.64 -15.27
C PHE A 429 -7.60 23.26 -15.91
N GLU A 430 -7.25 23.15 -17.18
CA GLU A 430 -7.28 21.92 -17.99
C GLU A 430 -8.59 21.56 -18.69
N ARG A 431 -9.76 21.85 -18.10
CA ARG A 431 -11.06 21.64 -18.79
C ARG A 431 -11.48 22.85 -19.60
N GLU A 432 -11.30 24.03 -19.02
CA GLU A 432 -11.85 25.29 -19.54
C GLU A 432 -10.73 26.23 -20.01
N ILE A 433 -9.53 26.11 -19.42
CA ILE A 433 -8.41 27.01 -19.70
C ILE A 433 -7.07 26.29 -19.82
N THR A 434 -6.25 26.73 -20.77
CA THR A 434 -4.88 26.28 -21.03
C THR A 434 -3.91 27.39 -20.64
N LEU A 435 -2.92 27.04 -19.81
CA LEU A 435 -1.93 27.97 -19.23
C LEU A 435 -0.51 27.50 -19.57
N PRO A 436 0.04 27.84 -20.76
CA PRO A 436 1.35 27.35 -21.18
C PRO A 436 2.49 27.77 -20.24
N ASP A 437 2.43 28.96 -19.64
CA ASP A 437 3.47 29.44 -18.72
C ASP A 437 3.44 28.71 -17.36
N ARG A 438 2.25 28.27 -16.93
CA ARG A 438 2.10 27.33 -15.80
C ARG A 438 2.79 26.01 -16.11
N THR A 439 2.57 25.44 -17.30
CA THR A 439 3.23 24.19 -17.72
C THR A 439 4.74 24.34 -17.80
N LYS A 440 5.26 25.44 -18.39
CA LYS A 440 6.70 25.70 -18.45
C LYS A 440 7.33 25.77 -17.05
N THR A 441 6.67 26.49 -16.13
CA THR A 441 7.13 26.63 -14.73
C THR A 441 7.17 25.27 -14.03
N MET A 442 6.12 24.46 -14.16
CA MET A 442 6.06 23.11 -13.61
C MET A 442 7.14 22.20 -14.20
N VAL A 443 7.43 22.30 -15.50
CA VAL A 443 8.46 21.50 -16.16
C VAL A 443 9.86 21.92 -15.72
N SER A 444 10.15 23.22 -15.63
CA SER A 444 11.44 23.72 -15.17
C SER A 444 11.71 23.32 -13.71
N HIS A 445 10.69 23.44 -12.85
CA HIS A 445 10.76 22.95 -11.47
C HIS A 445 10.96 21.42 -11.42
N LEU A 446 10.21 20.66 -12.21
CA LEU A 446 10.38 19.21 -12.29
C LEU A 446 11.80 18.84 -12.74
N ALA A 447 12.35 19.52 -13.74
CA ALA A 447 13.72 19.29 -14.20
C ALA A 447 14.74 19.56 -13.09
N GLY A 448 14.56 20.64 -12.31
CA GLY A 448 15.35 20.90 -11.10
C GLY A 448 15.33 19.74 -10.10
N LEU A 449 14.13 19.24 -9.77
CA LEU A 449 13.98 18.07 -8.89
C LEU A 449 14.64 16.82 -9.45
N LEU A 450 14.44 16.52 -10.75
CA LEU A 450 15.02 15.34 -11.37
C LEU A 450 16.55 15.40 -11.42
N ARG A 451 17.16 16.58 -11.60
CA ARG A 451 18.63 16.76 -11.49
C ARG A 451 19.13 16.46 -10.08
N GLN A 452 18.38 16.83 -9.05
CA GLN A 452 18.72 16.53 -7.65
C GLN A 452 18.54 15.05 -7.30
N PHE A 453 17.44 14.44 -7.75
CA PHE A 453 17.13 13.03 -7.44
C PHE A 453 18.01 12.06 -8.22
N GLY A 454 18.39 12.44 -9.45
CA GLY A 454 19.14 11.64 -10.39
C GLY A 454 18.52 11.72 -11.78
N GLU A 455 19.27 12.27 -12.73
CA GLU A 455 18.80 12.58 -14.08
C GLU A 455 18.39 11.35 -14.90
N ARG A 456 18.75 10.14 -14.45
CA ARG A 456 18.44 8.86 -15.11
C ARG A 456 17.35 8.05 -14.41
N GLU A 457 16.72 8.61 -13.38
CA GLU A 457 15.64 7.93 -12.68
C GLU A 457 14.36 7.93 -13.51
N LYS A 458 13.87 6.73 -13.85
CA LYS A 458 12.66 6.58 -14.68
C LYS A 458 11.46 7.28 -14.06
N THR A 459 10.80 8.09 -14.88
CA THR A 459 9.76 9.02 -14.44
C THR A 459 8.52 8.92 -15.33
N MET A 460 7.34 8.78 -14.73
CA MET A 460 6.06 8.83 -15.43
C MET A 460 5.34 10.14 -15.12
N VAL A 461 4.93 10.88 -16.15
CA VAL A 461 4.24 12.16 -16.02
C VAL A 461 2.83 12.08 -16.57
N PHE A 462 1.84 12.23 -15.69
CA PHE A 462 0.42 12.18 -16.02
C PHE A 462 -0.08 13.57 -16.37
N CYS A 463 -0.39 13.76 -17.65
CA CYS A 463 -0.81 15.00 -18.28
C CYS A 463 -2.30 14.96 -18.60
N VAL A 464 -2.86 16.13 -18.87
CA VAL A 464 -4.29 16.37 -19.12
C VAL A 464 -4.85 15.51 -20.25
N ASP A 465 -4.23 15.69 -21.41
CA ASP A 465 -4.61 15.14 -22.70
C ASP A 465 -3.34 14.88 -23.53
N MET A 466 -3.51 14.32 -24.73
CA MET A 466 -2.38 13.95 -25.59
C MET A 466 -1.56 15.16 -26.05
N THR A 467 -2.21 16.33 -26.22
CA THR A 467 -1.53 17.56 -26.62
C THR A 467 -0.63 18.07 -25.50
N HIS A 468 -1.14 18.08 -24.27
CA HIS A 468 -0.34 18.45 -23.10
C HIS A 468 0.81 17.48 -22.87
N ALA A 469 0.59 16.16 -23.02
CA ALA A 469 1.67 15.16 -22.90
C ALA A 469 2.81 15.42 -23.89
N ARG A 470 2.49 15.68 -25.17
CA ARG A 470 3.51 16.03 -26.19
C ARG A 470 4.25 17.32 -25.86
N LEU A 471 3.56 18.34 -25.35
CA LEU A 471 4.18 19.60 -24.93
C LEU A 471 5.16 19.36 -23.77
N VAL A 472 4.74 18.65 -22.73
CA VAL A 472 5.58 18.35 -21.56
C VAL A 472 6.79 17.51 -21.96
N ALA A 473 6.61 16.50 -22.82
CA ALA A 473 7.73 15.68 -23.31
C ALA A 473 8.77 16.54 -24.03
N ARG A 474 8.33 17.43 -24.94
CA ARG A 474 9.22 18.34 -25.66
C ARG A 474 9.97 19.28 -24.70
N LEU A 475 9.27 19.87 -23.73
CA LEU A 475 9.91 20.78 -22.77
C LEU A 475 10.93 20.04 -21.89
N LEU A 476 10.61 18.84 -21.39
CA LEU A 476 11.55 18.01 -20.64
C LEU A 476 12.73 17.52 -21.49
N GLN A 477 12.50 17.19 -22.76
CA GLN A 477 13.58 16.83 -23.68
C GLN A 477 14.57 17.99 -23.86
N ASN A 478 14.08 19.23 -23.89
CA ASN A 478 14.92 20.42 -24.00
C ASN A 478 15.70 20.72 -22.71
N GLU A 479 15.06 20.53 -21.55
CA GLU A 479 15.70 20.70 -20.23
C GLU A 479 16.86 19.73 -19.99
N PHE A 480 16.91 18.60 -20.69
CA PHE A 480 17.95 17.58 -20.54
C PHE A 480 18.75 17.33 -21.83
N ALA A 481 18.74 18.30 -22.76
CA ALA A 481 19.42 18.17 -24.05
C ALA A 481 20.94 18.00 -23.90
N GLU A 482 21.52 18.56 -22.84
CA GLU A 482 22.94 18.44 -22.48
C GLU A 482 23.40 17.00 -22.24
N LEU A 483 22.48 16.08 -21.94
CA LEU A 483 22.79 14.66 -21.74
C LEU A 483 23.02 13.90 -23.06
N GLY A 484 22.69 14.50 -24.21
CA GLY A 484 22.92 13.91 -25.53
C GLY A 484 21.96 12.78 -25.93
N TYR A 485 20.89 12.54 -25.16
CA TYR A 485 19.87 11.54 -25.50
C TYR A 485 18.81 12.12 -26.43
N SER A 486 18.63 11.51 -27.62
CA SER A 486 17.62 11.92 -28.59
C SER A 486 16.17 11.63 -28.16
N ASN A 487 15.99 10.74 -27.19
CA ASN A 487 14.70 10.28 -26.68
C ASN A 487 14.69 10.22 -25.14
N TYR A 488 15.24 11.24 -24.47
CA TYR A 488 15.21 11.38 -23.02
C TYR A 488 13.76 11.37 -22.50
N ALA A 489 12.91 12.23 -23.06
CA ALA A 489 11.50 12.35 -22.71
C ALA A 489 10.61 12.10 -23.94
N VAL A 490 9.66 11.16 -23.82
CA VAL A 490 8.79 10.76 -24.93
C VAL A 490 7.31 10.75 -24.54
N PRO A 491 6.39 11.04 -25.48
CA PRO A 491 4.95 10.93 -25.27
C PRO A 491 4.45 9.53 -25.61
N ILE A 492 4.00 8.79 -24.58
CA ILE A 492 3.36 7.49 -24.73
C ILE A 492 1.84 7.66 -24.62
N VAL A 493 1.20 7.97 -25.75
CA VAL A 493 -0.22 8.35 -25.83
C VAL A 493 -1.11 7.40 -26.64
N SER A 494 -0.53 6.41 -27.31
CA SER A 494 -1.23 5.37 -28.10
C SER A 494 -0.56 3.99 -27.93
N GLU A 495 -1.30 2.90 -28.21
CA GLU A 495 -0.76 1.52 -28.25
C GLU A 495 -0.25 1.12 -29.66
N GLU A 496 -0.06 2.10 -30.55
CA GLU A 496 0.31 1.90 -31.95
C GLU A 496 1.48 2.80 -32.36
N GLY A 497 2.21 2.37 -33.39
CA GLY A 497 3.32 3.13 -33.98
C GLY A 497 4.54 3.26 -33.06
N GLU A 498 5.23 4.39 -33.12
CA GLU A 498 6.43 4.65 -32.34
C GLU A 498 6.18 4.61 -30.81
N ALA A 499 4.98 4.99 -30.37
CA ALA A 499 4.62 4.98 -28.96
C ALA A 499 4.67 3.57 -28.36
N GLN A 500 4.36 2.53 -29.14
CA GLN A 500 4.49 1.14 -28.70
C GLN A 500 5.96 0.77 -28.45
N ALA A 501 6.85 1.12 -29.39
CA ALA A 501 8.28 0.85 -29.26
C ALA A 501 8.89 1.58 -28.05
N TRP A 502 8.50 2.84 -27.81
CA TRP A 502 8.89 3.56 -26.61
C TRP A 502 8.36 2.94 -25.33
N LEU A 503 7.13 2.42 -25.34
CA LEU A 503 6.55 1.73 -24.19
C LEU A 503 7.30 0.44 -23.86
N GLU A 504 7.68 -0.34 -24.87
CA GLU A 504 8.49 -1.55 -24.69
C GLU A 504 9.87 -1.20 -24.11
N GLN A 505 10.55 -0.20 -24.68
CA GLN A 505 11.84 0.28 -24.17
C GLN A 505 11.73 0.85 -22.76
N PHE A 506 10.67 1.60 -22.46
CA PHE A 506 10.46 2.19 -21.14
C PHE A 506 10.21 1.13 -20.05
N GLN A 507 9.60 0.00 -20.39
CA GLN A 507 9.38 -1.11 -19.45
C GLN A 507 10.65 -1.89 -19.11
N ASP A 508 11.62 -1.93 -20.02
CA ASP A 508 12.87 -2.66 -19.86
C ASP A 508 13.82 -1.91 -18.90
N SER A 509 14.06 -2.48 -17.72
CA SER A 509 14.93 -1.88 -16.69
C SER A 509 16.39 -1.71 -17.14
N ASP A 510 16.85 -2.45 -18.15
CA ASP A 510 18.23 -2.35 -18.65
C ASP A 510 18.39 -1.25 -19.70
N ARG A 511 17.29 -0.72 -20.23
CA ARG A 511 17.31 0.38 -21.20
C ARG A 511 17.57 1.73 -20.52
N LEU A 512 18.54 2.45 -21.06
CA LEU A 512 18.90 3.80 -20.64
C LEU A 512 17.88 4.85 -21.08
N THR A 513 17.18 4.65 -22.19
CA THR A 513 16.14 5.57 -22.69
C THR A 513 14.94 4.79 -23.23
N PRO A 514 13.72 5.38 -23.18
CA PRO A 514 13.40 6.69 -22.60
C PRO A 514 13.49 6.71 -21.06
N ILE A 515 13.82 7.87 -20.48
CA ILE A 515 13.91 8.09 -19.03
C ILE A 515 12.59 8.67 -18.51
N VAL A 516 11.99 9.59 -19.27
CA VAL A 516 10.71 10.21 -18.93
C VAL A 516 9.64 9.79 -19.93
N ALA A 517 8.56 9.21 -19.42
CA ALA A 517 7.37 8.90 -20.21
C ALA A 517 6.23 9.82 -19.79
N THR A 518 5.76 10.66 -20.72
CA THR A 518 4.56 11.47 -20.52
C THR A 518 3.34 10.74 -21.10
N THR A 519 2.19 10.85 -20.43
CA THR A 519 0.96 10.19 -20.90
C THR A 519 -0.27 10.97 -20.48
N ALA A 520 -1.40 10.75 -21.16
CA ALA A 520 -2.70 11.16 -20.66
C ALA A 520 -3.32 10.07 -19.77
N GLU A 521 -3.50 8.87 -20.32
CA GLU A 521 -4.17 7.76 -19.65
C GLU A 521 -3.53 6.39 -19.92
N LEU A 522 -2.63 6.27 -20.91
CA LEU A 522 -2.14 4.98 -21.38
C LEU A 522 -1.42 4.22 -20.27
N LEU A 523 -0.50 4.90 -19.57
CA LEU A 523 0.31 4.30 -18.51
C LEU A 523 -0.45 4.12 -17.18
N SER A 524 -1.73 4.51 -17.10
CA SER A 524 -2.53 4.33 -15.88
C SER A 524 -2.78 2.84 -15.57
N THR A 525 -2.81 1.99 -16.59
CA THR A 525 -3.07 0.55 -16.46
C THR A 525 -2.29 -0.30 -17.44
N GLY A 526 -2.06 -1.56 -17.06
CA GLY A 526 -1.47 -2.56 -17.95
C GLY A 526 0.04 -2.44 -18.11
N VAL A 527 0.64 -1.31 -17.76
CA VAL A 527 2.08 -1.12 -17.87
C VAL A 527 2.80 -1.59 -16.61
N ASN A 528 3.94 -2.26 -16.82
CA ASN A 528 4.81 -2.74 -15.76
C ASN A 528 6.21 -2.15 -15.91
N VAL A 529 6.52 -1.11 -15.13
CA VAL A 529 7.86 -0.49 -15.08
C VAL A 529 8.36 -0.56 -13.63
N PRO A 530 8.92 -1.70 -13.17
CA PRO A 530 9.37 -1.86 -11.79
C PRO A 530 10.39 -0.79 -11.37
N SER A 531 11.27 -0.41 -12.30
CA SER A 531 12.32 0.61 -12.13
C SER A 531 11.82 2.06 -12.07
N CYS A 532 10.51 2.33 -12.25
CA CYS A 532 9.99 3.69 -12.18
C CYS A 532 10.09 4.25 -10.76
N ARG A 533 10.87 5.33 -10.58
CA ARG A 533 11.13 5.97 -9.29
C ARG A 533 10.31 7.22 -9.04
N ASN A 534 9.80 7.88 -10.08
CA ASN A 534 9.04 9.12 -9.93
C ASN A 534 7.69 9.03 -10.66
N ILE A 535 6.61 9.35 -9.94
CA ILE A 535 5.25 9.52 -10.48
C ILE A 535 4.89 11.00 -10.35
N VAL A 536 4.61 11.66 -11.46
CA VAL A 536 4.32 13.10 -11.49
C VAL A 536 2.88 13.33 -11.93
N PHE A 537 2.13 14.09 -11.14
CA PHE A 537 0.78 14.53 -11.49
C PHE A 537 0.81 15.98 -11.98
N MET A 538 0.50 16.18 -13.27
CA MET A 538 0.25 17.48 -13.92
C MET A 538 -1.21 17.57 -14.44
N LYS A 539 -2.09 16.74 -13.89
CA LYS A 539 -3.54 16.66 -14.15
C LYS A 539 -4.28 16.31 -12.86
N PRO A 540 -5.27 17.08 -12.36
CA PRO A 540 -6.16 16.67 -11.31
C PRO A 540 -6.78 15.33 -11.62
N ILE A 541 -6.59 14.42 -10.69
CA ILE A 541 -7.30 13.16 -10.67
C ILE A 541 -8.54 13.36 -9.81
N SER A 542 -9.72 13.01 -10.36
CA SER A 542 -10.99 13.03 -9.62
C SER A 542 -11.39 11.64 -9.14
N SER A 543 -11.02 10.59 -9.88
CA SER A 543 -11.34 9.20 -9.54
C SER A 543 -10.30 8.64 -8.56
N PRO A 544 -10.71 8.26 -7.32
CA PRO A 544 -9.83 7.57 -6.38
C PRO A 544 -9.29 6.26 -6.96
N ILE A 545 -10.10 5.60 -7.79
CA ILE A 545 -9.72 4.36 -8.48
C ILE A 545 -8.52 4.60 -9.40
N LEU A 546 -8.62 5.59 -10.27
CA LEU A 546 -7.54 5.93 -11.22
C LEU A 546 -6.27 6.35 -10.45
N PHE A 547 -6.41 7.14 -9.40
CA PHE A 547 -5.30 7.54 -8.54
C PHE A 547 -4.56 6.33 -7.96
N LYS A 548 -5.29 5.39 -7.34
CA LYS A 548 -4.75 4.16 -6.77
C LYS A 548 -4.06 3.26 -7.81
N GLN A 549 -4.63 3.19 -9.02
CA GLN A 549 -4.02 2.46 -10.14
C GLN A 549 -2.68 3.08 -10.56
N ILE A 550 -2.60 4.40 -10.61
CA ILE A 550 -1.38 5.15 -10.98
C ILE A 550 -0.30 4.95 -9.92
N ILE A 551 -0.57 5.27 -8.64
CA ILE A 551 0.43 5.14 -7.56
C ILE A 551 0.90 3.69 -7.42
N GLY A 552 0.01 2.73 -7.66
CA GLY A 552 0.32 1.30 -7.62
C GLY A 552 1.27 0.82 -8.74
N ARG A 553 1.60 1.66 -9.73
CA ARG A 553 2.68 1.39 -10.69
C ARG A 553 4.05 1.65 -10.08
N GLY A 554 4.15 2.66 -9.22
CA GLY A 554 5.37 3.02 -8.49
C GLY A 554 5.67 2.09 -7.33
N SER A 555 4.67 1.37 -6.81
CA SER A 555 4.79 0.53 -5.61
C SER A 555 5.56 -0.79 -5.81
N ARG A 556 6.04 -1.11 -7.02
CA ARG A 556 6.84 -2.32 -7.25
C ARG A 556 8.28 -2.12 -6.78
N ILE A 557 8.80 -3.07 -6.00
CA ILE A 557 10.22 -3.18 -5.65
C ILE A 557 10.96 -3.74 -6.85
N ASP A 558 12.12 -3.17 -7.18
CA ASP A 558 12.99 -3.65 -8.24
C ASP A 558 14.42 -3.86 -7.72
N PRO A 559 14.79 -5.11 -7.35
CA PRO A 559 16.14 -5.41 -6.87
C PRO A 559 17.23 -5.13 -7.91
N ALA A 560 16.93 -5.24 -9.21
CA ALA A 560 17.92 -5.03 -10.28
C ALA A 560 18.42 -3.58 -10.31
N THR A 561 17.52 -2.63 -10.06
CA THR A 561 17.84 -1.19 -10.01
C THR A 561 17.99 -0.65 -8.58
N GLY A 562 18.02 -1.54 -7.58
CA GLY A 562 18.10 -1.17 -6.15
C GLY A 562 16.92 -0.31 -5.68
N LYS A 563 15.78 -0.37 -6.36
CA LYS A 563 14.63 0.47 -6.06
C LYS A 563 13.76 -0.17 -4.98
N GLU A 564 13.72 0.48 -3.83
CA GLU A 564 12.94 0.08 -2.66
C GLU A 564 11.81 1.07 -2.30
N TRP A 565 11.82 2.25 -2.90
CA TRP A 565 10.84 3.31 -2.68
C TRP A 565 10.66 4.15 -3.96
N PHE A 566 9.66 5.03 -3.98
CA PHE A 566 9.41 5.94 -5.10
C PHE A 566 8.88 7.29 -4.63
N ARG A 567 8.96 8.31 -5.50
CA ARG A 567 8.47 9.66 -5.25
C ARG A 567 7.16 9.90 -5.98
N ILE A 568 6.28 10.66 -5.35
CA ILE A 568 5.06 11.20 -5.95
C ILE A 568 5.20 12.71 -5.95
N ILE A 569 5.31 13.31 -7.12
CA ILE A 569 5.43 14.76 -7.30
C ILE A 569 4.07 15.26 -7.75
N ASP A 570 3.44 16.08 -6.91
CA ASP A 570 2.03 16.45 -7.03
C ASP A 570 1.86 17.96 -7.19
N TYR A 571 1.66 18.40 -8.44
CA TYR A 571 1.43 19.80 -8.78
C TYR A 571 -0.03 20.25 -8.67
N VAL A 572 -0.94 19.30 -8.49
CA VAL A 572 -2.39 19.47 -8.72
C VAL A 572 -3.24 19.00 -7.54
N GLY A 573 -2.58 18.63 -6.43
CA GLY A 573 -3.20 18.14 -5.22
C GLY A 573 -3.86 16.76 -5.36
N ALA A 574 -3.42 15.91 -6.30
CA ALA A 574 -3.93 14.54 -6.47
C ALA A 574 -3.76 13.68 -5.21
N SER A 575 -2.72 13.93 -4.41
CA SER A 575 -2.44 13.26 -3.13
C SER A 575 -3.54 13.42 -2.07
N ARG A 576 -4.51 14.32 -2.25
CA ARG A 576 -5.71 14.37 -1.40
C ARG A 576 -6.55 13.09 -1.44
N LEU A 577 -6.34 12.24 -2.44
CA LEU A 577 -7.06 10.98 -2.66
C LEU A 577 -6.46 9.78 -1.89
N PHE A 578 -5.40 9.99 -1.11
CA PHE A 578 -4.86 8.96 -0.21
C PHE A 578 -5.84 8.66 0.94
N ASP A 579 -6.09 7.37 1.19
CA ASP A 579 -6.86 6.88 2.34
C ASP A 579 -6.11 5.74 3.08
N GLN A 580 -6.79 5.06 4.00
CA GLN A 580 -6.22 3.94 4.77
C GLN A 580 -5.75 2.76 3.89
N TRP A 581 -6.32 2.56 2.70
CA TRP A 581 -5.90 1.51 1.78
C TRP A 581 -4.46 1.69 1.31
N ASP A 582 -3.99 2.94 1.26
CA ASP A 582 -2.71 3.32 0.68
C ASP A 582 -1.61 3.55 1.72
N ARG A 583 -1.99 3.60 3.00
CA ARG A 583 -1.09 3.95 4.11
C ARG A 583 -0.71 2.70 4.89
N PRO A 584 0.56 2.56 5.31
CA PRO A 584 0.97 1.51 6.24
C PRO A 584 0.06 1.51 7.48
N ILE A 585 -0.12 0.34 8.08
CA ILE A 585 -0.96 0.20 9.27
C ILE A 585 -0.31 0.98 10.42
N GLY A 586 -0.96 2.08 10.83
CA GLY A 586 -0.75 2.80 12.09
C GLY A 586 -2.03 2.74 12.91
N GLU A 587 -2.05 3.34 14.11
CA GLU A 587 -3.27 3.42 14.91
C GLU A 587 -4.42 4.03 14.09
N LEU A 588 -5.60 3.43 14.23
CA LEU A 588 -6.82 3.94 13.61
C LEU A 588 -6.95 5.42 13.99
N PRO A 589 -7.22 6.34 13.03
CA PRO A 589 -7.61 7.69 13.39
C PRO A 589 -8.76 7.60 14.40
N GLN A 590 -8.65 8.33 15.51
CA GLN A 590 -9.73 8.35 16.51
C GLN A 590 -11.04 8.65 15.80
N ALA A 591 -12.03 7.77 16.03
CA ALA A 591 -13.35 7.95 15.47
C ALA A 591 -13.90 9.31 15.90
N ILE A 592 -14.57 10.00 14.98
CA ILE A 592 -15.35 11.19 15.34
C ILE A 592 -16.46 10.70 16.28
N THR A 593 -16.31 10.98 17.57
CA THR A 593 -17.32 10.71 18.60
C THR A 593 -18.35 11.84 18.59
N GLY A 594 -19.61 11.51 18.32
CA GLY A 594 -20.75 12.44 18.36
C GLY A 594 -22.07 11.71 18.11
N ALA A 595 -23.19 12.25 18.58
CA ALA A 595 -24.50 11.63 18.37
C ALA A 595 -24.90 11.67 16.87
N ARG A 596 -25.28 10.52 16.31
CA ARG A 596 -25.69 10.37 14.89
C ARG A 596 -27.18 10.66 14.73
N THR A 597 -27.58 11.88 15.02
CA THR A 597 -29.00 12.25 15.10
C THR A 597 -29.44 13.27 14.06
N SER A 598 -28.53 13.75 13.20
CA SER A 598 -28.88 14.72 12.17
C SER A 598 -29.45 14.06 10.91
N ILE A 599 -30.30 14.80 10.20
CA ILE A 599 -30.99 14.40 8.97
C ILE A 599 -30.72 15.47 7.92
N ILE A 600 -30.39 15.06 6.70
CA ILE A 600 -30.39 15.96 5.53
C ILE A 600 -31.45 15.46 4.56
N GLU A 601 -32.41 16.31 4.24
CA GLU A 601 -33.43 16.02 3.24
C GLU A 601 -33.51 17.14 2.21
N GLY A 602 -34.03 16.84 1.02
CA GLY A 602 -33.98 17.84 -0.03
C GLY A 602 -34.48 17.37 -1.37
N ARG A 603 -34.36 18.25 -2.36
CA ARG A 603 -34.70 17.94 -3.76
C ARG A 603 -33.52 18.18 -4.67
N VAL A 604 -33.36 17.33 -5.68
CA VAL A 604 -32.39 17.50 -6.75
C VAL A 604 -33.10 18.03 -7.99
N ILE A 605 -32.60 19.14 -8.54
CA ILE A 605 -33.17 19.81 -9.70
C ILE A 605 -32.16 19.93 -10.83
N HIS A 606 -32.65 20.08 -12.06
CA HIS A 606 -31.86 20.44 -13.21
C HIS A 606 -31.39 21.90 -13.06
N GLY A 607 -30.09 22.16 -13.20
CA GLY A 607 -29.53 23.50 -12.97
C GLY A 607 -29.99 24.56 -13.97
N ASP A 608 -30.27 24.17 -15.22
CA ASP A 608 -30.75 25.10 -16.25
C ASP A 608 -32.29 25.18 -16.38
N THR A 609 -33.04 24.08 -16.18
CA THR A 609 -34.49 24.03 -16.39
C THR A 609 -35.31 24.03 -15.09
N GLU A 610 -34.66 23.91 -13.94
CA GLU A 610 -35.26 23.80 -12.60
C GLU A 610 -36.22 22.61 -12.40
N GLU A 611 -36.30 21.69 -13.37
CA GLU A 611 -37.12 20.48 -13.28
C GLU A 611 -36.55 19.49 -12.25
N PHE A 612 -37.42 18.72 -11.59
CA PHE A 612 -37.00 17.69 -10.64
C PHE A 612 -36.29 16.53 -11.35
N LEU A 613 -35.13 16.13 -10.83
CA LEU A 613 -34.38 15.01 -11.39
C LEU A 613 -34.76 13.72 -10.68
N VAL A 614 -35.44 12.83 -11.40
CA VAL A 614 -35.82 11.49 -10.94
C VAL A 614 -34.66 10.52 -11.13
N GLY A 615 -34.36 9.70 -10.11
CA GLY A 615 -33.27 8.73 -10.16
C GLY A 615 -31.86 9.32 -10.08
N ALA A 616 -31.72 10.58 -9.66
CA ALA A 616 -30.43 11.15 -9.30
C ALA A 616 -29.93 10.53 -7.99
N SER A 617 -28.67 10.12 -7.97
CA SER A 617 -28.02 9.50 -6.83
C SER A 617 -27.45 10.55 -5.89
N VAL A 618 -27.80 10.46 -4.61
CA VAL A 618 -27.28 11.29 -3.51
C VAL A 618 -26.61 10.39 -2.47
N SER A 619 -25.31 10.55 -2.25
CA SER A 619 -24.58 9.85 -1.18
C SER A 619 -23.89 10.84 -0.24
N ALA A 620 -23.56 10.42 0.97
CA ALA A 620 -22.92 11.26 1.98
C ALA A 620 -21.69 10.59 2.58
N LEU A 621 -20.58 11.32 2.65
CA LEU A 621 -19.39 10.92 3.39
C LEU A 621 -19.46 11.52 4.81
N ILE A 622 -19.54 10.64 5.79
CA ILE A 622 -19.77 10.97 7.21
C ILE A 622 -18.55 10.71 8.10
N GLY A 623 -17.44 10.21 7.53
CA GLY A 623 -16.18 9.96 8.24
C GLY A 623 -15.12 9.31 7.35
N VAL A 624 -13.98 8.92 7.94
CA VAL A 624 -12.92 8.18 7.22
C VAL A 624 -13.48 6.81 6.81
N ASN A 625 -13.58 6.56 5.50
CA ASN A 625 -14.14 5.33 4.90
C ASN A 625 -15.59 5.00 5.27
N GLN A 626 -16.36 5.96 5.79
CA GLN A 626 -17.79 5.79 6.06
C GLN A 626 -18.61 6.67 5.14
N GLN A 627 -19.17 6.01 4.14
CA GLN A 627 -20.07 6.60 3.17
C GLN A 627 -21.42 5.92 3.28
N LEU A 628 -22.48 6.72 3.41
CA LEU A 628 -23.84 6.21 3.29
C LEU A 628 -24.09 5.82 1.84
N SER A 629 -24.73 4.66 1.67
CA SER A 629 -25.15 4.17 0.36
C SER A 629 -25.93 5.24 -0.39
N PRO A 630 -25.74 5.35 -1.72
CA PRO A 630 -26.48 6.32 -2.51
C PRO A 630 -27.98 6.05 -2.44
N ILE A 631 -28.74 7.11 -2.18
CA ILE A 631 -30.19 7.13 -2.27
C ILE A 631 -30.55 7.73 -3.63
N LEU A 632 -31.44 7.06 -4.37
CA LEU A 632 -31.97 7.59 -5.61
C LEU A 632 -33.14 8.52 -5.30
N THR A 633 -33.19 9.67 -5.95
CA THR A 633 -34.32 10.58 -5.84
C THR A 633 -35.59 9.97 -6.41
N ASP A 634 -36.71 10.27 -5.77
CA ASP A 634 -38.04 9.83 -6.19
C ASP A 634 -38.60 10.64 -7.38
N ASP A 635 -39.88 10.40 -7.72
CA ASP A 635 -40.59 11.07 -8.82
C ASP A 635 -40.70 12.61 -8.63
N ASN A 636 -40.47 13.12 -7.42
CA ASN A 636 -40.44 14.55 -7.10
C ASN A 636 -39.02 15.08 -6.89
N GLY A 637 -38.00 14.29 -7.28
CA GLY A 637 -36.60 14.62 -7.08
C GLY A 637 -36.16 14.61 -5.62
N TYR A 638 -36.95 14.05 -4.70
CA TYR A 638 -36.71 14.12 -3.25
C TYR A 638 -35.75 13.03 -2.76
N PHE A 639 -34.90 13.38 -1.79
CA PHE A 639 -34.02 12.45 -1.08
C PHE A 639 -34.01 12.77 0.43
N ARG A 640 -33.67 11.76 1.25
CA ARG A 640 -33.56 11.88 2.70
C ARG A 640 -32.46 10.98 3.26
N LEU A 641 -31.47 11.57 3.91
CA LEU A 641 -30.34 10.91 4.55
C LEU A 641 -30.48 11.05 6.07
N GLU A 642 -30.53 9.93 6.78
CA GLU A 642 -30.70 9.87 8.24
C GLU A 642 -29.43 9.36 8.93
N ALA A 643 -29.38 9.48 10.27
CA ALA A 643 -28.27 9.03 11.11
C ALA A 643 -26.91 9.68 10.78
N LEU A 644 -26.93 10.97 10.43
CA LEU A 644 -25.73 11.73 10.11
C LEU A 644 -25.09 12.30 11.40
N PRO A 645 -23.75 12.35 11.52
CA PRO A 645 -23.07 13.00 12.64
C PRO A 645 -23.18 14.53 12.54
N ALA A 646 -23.00 15.22 13.66
CA ALA A 646 -22.79 16.66 13.65
C ALA A 646 -21.40 17.01 13.07
N GLY A 647 -21.34 18.05 12.25
CA GLY A 647 -20.12 18.54 11.61
C GLY A 647 -20.25 18.68 10.09
N LYS A 648 -19.11 18.70 9.40
CA LYS A 648 -19.08 18.89 7.95
C LYS A 648 -19.36 17.58 7.21
N ILE A 649 -20.52 17.47 6.59
CA ILE A 649 -20.95 16.35 5.77
C ILE A 649 -20.73 16.68 4.29
N ARG A 650 -20.06 15.78 3.58
CA ARG A 650 -19.87 15.91 2.13
C ARG A 650 -20.89 15.08 1.38
N LEU A 651 -21.76 15.75 0.62
CA LEU A 651 -22.72 15.14 -0.28
C LEU A 651 -22.16 15.02 -1.69
N PHE A 652 -22.41 13.88 -2.33
CA PHE A 652 -22.10 13.61 -3.73
C PHE A 652 -23.39 13.38 -4.51
N LEU A 653 -23.57 14.16 -5.57
CA LEU A 653 -24.73 14.14 -6.47
C LEU A 653 -24.32 13.60 -7.83
N ARG A 654 -25.07 12.64 -8.36
CA ARG A 654 -24.88 12.10 -9.72
C ARG A 654 -26.20 11.93 -10.45
N GLY A 655 -26.24 12.26 -11.73
CA GLY A 655 -27.38 12.03 -12.62
C GLY A 655 -26.89 11.60 -13.99
N ASN A 656 -27.63 10.74 -14.68
CA ASN A 656 -27.26 10.28 -16.01
C ASN A 656 -27.36 11.45 -17.01
N GLY A 657 -26.26 11.77 -17.72
CA GLY A 657 -26.19 12.96 -18.58
C GLY A 657 -25.84 14.28 -17.87
N PHE A 658 -25.58 14.24 -16.56
CA PHE A 658 -25.25 15.41 -15.73
C PHE A 658 -23.83 15.34 -15.17
N ARG A 659 -23.20 16.51 -14.95
CA ARG A 659 -21.89 16.60 -14.31
C ARG A 659 -22.04 16.31 -12.82
N SER A 660 -21.27 15.35 -12.30
CA SER A 660 -21.27 15.06 -10.87
C SER A 660 -20.88 16.30 -10.05
N ARG A 661 -21.53 16.47 -8.89
CA ARG A 661 -21.34 17.63 -8.02
C ARG A 661 -21.10 17.17 -6.59
N GLU A 662 -20.08 17.75 -5.97
CA GLU A 662 -19.78 17.59 -4.54
C GLU A 662 -20.20 18.87 -3.81
N ILE A 663 -20.87 18.72 -2.68
CA ILE A 663 -21.29 19.80 -1.81
C ILE A 663 -20.90 19.45 -0.38
N THR A 664 -20.35 20.41 0.36
CA THR A 664 -20.14 20.26 1.80
C THR A 664 -21.23 21.04 2.53
N LEU A 665 -21.95 20.37 3.41
CA LEU A 665 -22.95 20.95 4.31
C LEU A 665 -22.45 20.81 5.75
N GLU A 666 -22.89 21.68 6.63
CA GLU A 666 -22.57 21.63 8.05
C GLU A 666 -23.87 21.31 8.79
N THR A 667 -23.84 20.26 9.63
CA THR A 667 -25.00 19.76 10.38
C THR A 667 -24.74 19.85 11.88
N ALA A 668 -25.78 20.09 12.68
CA ALA A 668 -25.75 20.04 14.13
C ALA A 668 -26.48 18.80 14.68
N GLU A 669 -26.23 18.44 15.95
CA GLU A 669 -26.92 17.31 16.59
C GLU A 669 -28.44 17.55 16.65
N ASN A 670 -29.22 16.52 16.30
CA ASN A 670 -30.69 16.54 16.22
C ASN A 670 -31.27 17.56 15.21
N GLU A 671 -30.49 18.00 14.23
CA GLU A 671 -30.94 18.93 13.19
C GLU A 671 -31.48 18.19 11.96
N THR A 672 -32.58 18.71 11.38
CA THR A 672 -33.02 18.34 10.02
C THR A 672 -32.73 19.50 9.08
N LEU A 673 -31.76 19.31 8.18
CA LEU A 673 -31.36 20.31 7.19
C LEU A 673 -32.05 20.05 5.85
N THR A 674 -32.87 21.00 5.39
CA THR A 674 -33.55 20.91 4.09
C THR A 674 -32.76 21.66 3.00
N VAL A 675 -32.44 21.00 1.89
CA VAL A 675 -31.62 21.59 0.80
C VAL A 675 -32.23 21.39 -0.60
N VAL A 676 -31.98 22.33 -1.51
CA VAL A 676 -32.26 22.16 -2.95
C VAL A 676 -30.93 22.13 -3.70
N LEU A 677 -30.68 21.03 -4.41
CA LEU A 677 -29.39 20.71 -5.01
C LEU A 677 -29.50 20.65 -6.53
N ALA A 678 -28.81 21.54 -7.24
CA ALA A 678 -28.84 21.57 -8.70
C ALA A 678 -27.73 20.72 -9.35
N LEU A 679 -28.07 19.95 -10.40
CA LEU A 679 -27.13 19.25 -11.28
C LEU A 679 -27.16 19.87 -12.68
N ASN A 680 -25.98 20.16 -13.24
CA ASN A 680 -25.87 20.80 -14.55
C ASN A 680 -25.61 19.76 -15.64
N SER A 681 -26.19 19.98 -16.82
CA SER A 681 -26.02 19.12 -18.00
C SER A 681 -24.56 19.06 -18.47
N VAL A 682 -24.14 17.92 -19.03
CA VAL A 682 -22.81 17.79 -19.65
C VAL A 682 -22.84 18.45 -21.04
N LYS A 683 -22.36 19.69 -21.15
CA LYS A 683 -22.19 20.36 -22.46
C LYS A 683 -21.08 19.69 -23.28
N PRO A 684 -21.19 19.62 -24.62
CA PRO A 684 -20.10 19.16 -25.49
C PRO A 684 -18.85 20.02 -25.29
N PRO A 685 -17.64 19.48 -25.55
CA PRO A 685 -16.39 20.21 -25.30
C PRO A 685 -16.33 21.44 -26.21
N VAL A 686 -16.50 22.60 -25.61
CA VAL A 686 -16.25 23.90 -26.24
C VAL A 686 -14.73 24.15 -26.24
N GLY A 687 -14.23 24.98 -27.14
CA GLY A 687 -12.81 25.35 -27.18
C GLY A 687 -12.30 25.83 -25.81
N LYS A 688 -11.02 25.59 -25.50
CA LYS A 688 -10.41 26.06 -24.23
C LYS A 688 -9.94 27.51 -24.38
N ILE A 689 -10.14 28.32 -23.35
CA ILE A 689 -9.50 29.63 -23.24
C ILE A 689 -7.99 29.40 -23.14
N ARG A 690 -7.18 30.24 -23.80
CA ARG A 690 -5.71 30.20 -23.70
C ARG A 690 -5.22 31.51 -23.14
N VAL A 691 -4.39 31.45 -22.11
CA VAL A 691 -3.76 32.64 -21.50
C VAL A 691 -2.25 32.46 -21.53
N GLU A 692 -1.56 33.40 -22.16
CA GLU A 692 -0.09 33.42 -22.30
C GLU A 692 0.49 34.73 -21.76
N GLY A 693 1.75 34.72 -21.33
CA GLY A 693 2.40 35.90 -20.75
C GLY A 693 2.13 36.09 -19.26
N LEU A 694 1.76 35.01 -18.54
CA LEU A 694 1.59 35.05 -17.09
C LEU A 694 2.93 34.89 -16.36
N GLU A 695 3.12 35.67 -15.29
CA GLU A 695 4.20 35.44 -14.33
C GLU A 695 3.78 34.34 -13.34
N VAL A 696 4.37 33.15 -13.48
CA VAL A 696 4.06 31.98 -12.63
C VAL A 696 5.32 31.55 -11.90
N THR A 697 5.24 31.37 -10.58
CA THR A 697 6.33 30.87 -9.74
C THR A 697 5.83 29.74 -8.82
N ILE A 698 6.75 29.07 -8.13
CA ILE A 698 6.42 28.05 -7.13
C ILE A 698 6.12 28.75 -5.80
N ALA A 699 4.92 28.51 -5.27
CA ALA A 699 4.40 29.21 -4.09
C ALA A 699 4.68 28.47 -2.78
N ASP A 700 4.62 27.13 -2.76
CA ASP A 700 4.84 26.31 -1.58
C ASP A 700 5.57 25.00 -1.98
N GLU A 701 6.56 24.57 -1.17
CA GLU A 701 7.26 23.29 -1.29
C GLU A 701 7.41 22.61 0.09
N VAL A 702 7.07 21.30 0.16
CA VAL A 702 7.28 20.33 1.26
C VAL A 702 6.19 20.14 2.34
N THR A 703 5.78 18.87 2.52
CA THR A 703 5.10 18.32 3.70
C THR A 703 5.77 17.01 4.16
N PHE A 704 5.99 16.85 5.47
CA PHE A 704 6.48 15.66 6.17
C PHE A 704 5.33 14.73 6.54
N ILE A 705 5.50 13.42 6.38
CA ILE A 705 4.51 12.42 6.81
C ILE A 705 4.93 11.90 8.18
N VAL A 706 4.05 12.04 9.17
CA VAL A 706 4.22 11.44 10.50
C VAL A 706 3.77 9.97 10.41
N ASP A 707 4.70 9.02 10.52
CA ASP A 707 4.41 7.58 10.38
C ASP A 707 3.35 7.04 11.36
N ALA A 708 3.18 7.66 12.52
CA ALA A 708 2.29 7.24 13.60
C ALA A 708 0.84 7.66 13.37
N THR A 709 0.63 8.82 12.73
CA THR A 709 -0.72 9.40 12.52
C THR A 709 -1.11 9.44 11.05
N GLY A 710 -0.16 9.25 10.13
CA GLY A 710 -0.34 9.43 8.70
C GLY A 710 -0.65 10.87 8.30
N GLU A 711 -0.49 11.83 9.22
CA GLU A 711 -0.72 13.25 8.98
C GLU A 711 0.43 13.86 8.17
N GLN A 712 0.07 14.77 7.27
CA GLN A 712 1.00 15.52 6.45
C GLN A 712 1.18 16.91 7.05
N LEU A 713 2.34 17.14 7.65
CA LEU A 713 2.68 18.40 8.31
C LEU A 713 3.59 19.23 7.39
N THR A 714 3.38 20.53 7.30
CA THR A 714 4.41 21.42 6.75
C THR A 714 5.67 21.36 7.61
N LEU A 715 6.79 21.89 7.12
CA LEU A 715 8.01 22.00 7.92
C LEU A 715 7.75 22.63 9.31
N ALA A 716 7.08 23.79 9.32
CA ALA A 716 6.74 24.48 10.56
C ALA A 716 5.86 23.61 11.48
N GLN A 717 4.84 22.96 10.92
CA GLN A 717 3.95 22.08 11.68
C GLN A 717 4.66 20.83 12.22
N TYR A 718 5.63 20.27 11.48
CA TYR A 718 6.42 19.13 11.92
C TYR A 718 7.33 19.49 13.10
N LEU A 719 7.95 20.67 13.05
CA LEU A 719 8.75 21.20 14.16
C LEU A 719 7.88 21.47 15.40
N ASP A 720 6.70 22.04 15.23
CA ASP A 720 5.75 22.27 16.33
C ASP A 720 5.21 20.96 16.93
N TYR A 721 4.87 19.98 16.09
CA TYR A 721 4.48 18.63 16.51
C TYR A 721 5.59 17.96 17.32
N THR A 722 6.81 17.97 16.78
CA THR A 722 7.99 17.38 17.41
C THR A 722 8.25 18.04 18.76
N LYS A 723 8.18 19.37 18.83
CA LYS A 723 8.29 20.13 20.07
C LYS A 723 7.24 19.73 21.11
N ALA A 724 5.98 19.58 20.70
CA ALA A 724 4.90 19.16 21.59
C ALA A 724 5.11 17.73 22.12
N LYS A 725 5.53 16.79 21.27
CA LYS A 725 5.82 15.40 21.67
C LYS A 725 7.00 15.30 22.61
N ILE A 726 8.12 15.97 22.32
CA ILE A 726 9.29 15.98 23.22
C ILE A 726 8.88 16.55 24.57
N ARG A 727 8.12 17.65 24.63
CA ARG A 727 7.62 18.23 25.88
C ARG A 727 6.65 17.33 26.65
N GLY A 728 5.91 16.46 25.95
CA GLY A 728 5.03 15.47 26.56
C GLY A 728 5.79 14.38 27.32
N TYR A 729 6.88 13.87 26.74
CA TYR A 729 7.75 12.90 27.40
C TYR A 729 8.72 13.54 28.40
N VAL A 730 9.15 14.76 28.10
CA VAL A 730 10.19 15.48 28.83
C VAL A 730 9.75 16.92 29.08
N PRO A 731 9.08 17.19 30.21
CA PRO A 731 8.50 18.50 30.54
C PRO A 731 9.47 19.68 30.53
N ASN A 732 10.74 19.46 30.88
CA ASN A 732 11.73 20.52 31.00
C ASN A 732 13.13 20.04 30.63
N TRP A 733 14.01 21.01 30.34
CA TRP A 733 15.38 20.75 29.92
C TRP A 733 16.22 19.97 30.95
N SER A 734 16.02 20.20 32.25
CA SER A 734 16.77 19.50 33.31
C SER A 734 16.47 17.99 33.28
N GLN A 735 15.21 17.65 33.05
CA GLN A 735 14.79 16.25 32.90
C GLN A 735 15.31 15.63 31.60
N LEU A 736 15.36 16.38 30.49
CA LEU A 736 15.98 15.90 29.24
C LEU A 736 17.43 15.53 29.47
N HIS A 737 18.17 16.40 30.16
CA HIS A 737 19.56 16.21 30.51
C HIS A 737 19.78 14.96 31.39
N GLN A 738 18.98 14.79 32.44
CA GLN A 738 19.05 13.61 33.31
C GLN A 738 18.77 12.30 32.55
N ILE A 739 17.72 12.28 31.73
CA ILE A 739 17.37 11.12 30.88
C ILE A 739 18.48 10.83 29.89
N TRP A 740 19.10 11.86 29.31
CA TRP A 740 20.10 11.67 28.26
C TRP A 740 21.43 11.11 28.78
N ILE A 741 21.80 11.44 30.02
CA ILE A 741 23.00 10.91 30.68
C ILE A 741 22.82 9.43 31.06
N ASP A 742 21.60 9.01 31.39
CA ASP A 742 21.30 7.61 31.69
C ASP A 742 21.10 6.80 30.39
N SER A 743 21.94 5.79 30.17
CA SER A 743 21.90 5.02 28.92
C SER A 743 20.60 4.24 28.71
N GLU A 744 19.92 3.78 29.75
CA GLU A 744 18.69 2.98 29.61
C GLU A 744 17.48 3.89 29.44
N GLN A 745 17.42 5.00 30.19
CA GLN A 745 16.38 6.00 29.99
C GLN A 745 16.48 6.70 28.64
N ARG A 746 17.70 6.98 28.15
CA ARG A 746 17.93 7.53 26.80
C ARG A 746 17.37 6.58 25.73
N LYS A 747 17.68 5.29 25.79
CA LYS A 747 17.15 4.29 24.83
C LYS A 747 15.63 4.22 24.86
N LEU A 748 15.04 4.30 26.06
CA LEU A 748 13.59 4.33 26.21
C LEU A 748 12.99 5.57 25.55
N LEU A 749 13.53 6.77 25.83
CA LEU A 749 13.09 8.02 25.22
C LEU A 749 13.20 7.98 23.69
N LEU A 750 14.32 7.48 23.14
CA LEU A 750 14.51 7.37 21.70
C LEU A 750 13.49 6.43 21.05
N ARG A 751 13.16 5.30 21.71
CA ARG A 751 12.11 4.39 21.25
C ARG A 751 10.73 5.02 21.28
N GLU A 752 10.39 5.76 22.33
CA GLU A 752 9.12 6.47 22.45
C GLU A 752 8.99 7.55 21.37
N LEU A 753 10.03 8.35 21.15
CA LEU A 753 10.07 9.36 20.08
C LEU A 753 9.94 8.72 18.69
N THR A 754 10.64 7.61 18.45
CA THR A 754 10.54 6.86 17.19
C THR A 754 9.13 6.31 16.97
N THR A 755 8.49 5.80 18.04
CA THR A 755 7.11 5.31 18.00
C THR A 755 6.14 6.45 17.69
N ALA A 756 6.42 7.65 18.21
CA ALA A 756 5.72 8.89 17.89
C ALA A 756 6.18 9.52 16.55
N SER A 757 7.00 8.83 15.74
CA SER A 757 7.49 9.32 14.42
C SER A 757 8.30 10.61 14.46
N VAL A 758 8.98 10.83 15.58
CA VAL A 758 10.02 11.85 15.72
C VAL A 758 11.36 11.15 15.48
N TYR A 759 11.96 11.39 14.31
CA TYR A 759 13.27 10.87 13.94
C TYR A 759 14.31 11.98 14.07
N ILE A 760 15.25 11.85 15.01
CA ILE A 760 16.17 12.94 15.36
C ILE A 760 17.12 13.26 14.21
N GLU A 761 17.50 12.26 13.43
CA GLU A 761 18.37 12.41 12.26
C GLU A 761 17.71 13.32 11.21
N VAL A 762 16.40 13.20 11.03
CA VAL A 762 15.61 14.05 10.13
C VAL A 762 15.58 15.49 10.63
N LEU A 763 15.57 15.71 11.94
CA LEU A 763 15.59 17.06 12.53
C LEU A 763 16.91 17.79 12.22
N GLY A 764 18.03 17.07 12.19
CA GLY A 764 19.32 17.62 11.80
C GLY A 764 19.35 18.10 10.34
N GLU A 765 18.79 17.31 9.42
CA GLU A 765 18.68 17.70 8.00
C GLU A 765 17.72 18.88 7.82
N VAL A 766 16.57 18.81 8.49
CA VAL A 766 15.52 19.82 8.44
C VAL A 766 15.99 21.19 8.93
N LEU A 767 16.81 21.22 9.98
CA LEU A 767 17.38 22.44 10.52
C LEU A 767 18.67 22.88 9.81
N ALA A 768 19.06 22.19 8.72
CA ALA A 768 20.33 22.39 8.02
C ALA A 768 21.58 22.26 8.92
N GLN A 769 21.52 21.37 9.91
CA GLN A 769 22.56 21.09 10.91
C GLN A 769 22.83 19.57 11.05
N PRO A 770 23.26 18.86 9.98
CA PRO A 770 23.43 17.40 10.01
C PRO A 770 24.57 16.91 10.91
N LYS A 771 25.47 17.80 11.34
CA LYS A 771 26.58 17.51 12.26
C LYS A 771 26.23 17.78 13.73
N ALA A 772 25.05 18.34 14.00
CA ALA A 772 24.57 18.59 15.35
C ALA A 772 24.53 17.31 16.19
N ASP A 773 24.78 17.43 17.49
CA ASP A 773 24.52 16.33 18.41
C ASP A 773 23.01 16.15 18.61
N GLN A 774 22.59 14.89 18.74
CA GLN A 774 21.18 14.53 18.91
C GLN A 774 20.56 15.15 20.16
N PHE A 775 21.32 15.27 21.25
CA PHE A 775 20.84 15.95 22.47
C PHE A 775 20.50 17.41 22.21
N ASP A 776 21.38 18.11 21.49
CA ASP A 776 21.23 19.53 21.21
C ASP A 776 20.09 19.81 20.24
N LEU A 777 19.87 18.93 19.26
CA LEU A 777 18.70 19.01 18.38
C LEU A 777 17.39 18.94 19.18
N LEU A 778 17.28 17.97 20.10
CA LEU A 778 16.12 17.84 20.97
C LEU A 778 15.97 19.04 21.91
N ALA A 779 17.08 19.49 22.53
CA ALA A 779 17.09 20.60 23.45
C ALA A 779 16.73 21.93 22.75
N HIS A 780 17.18 22.13 21.52
CA HIS A 780 16.85 23.28 20.69
C HIS A 780 15.36 23.31 20.36
N ILE A 781 14.83 22.23 19.82
CA ILE A 781 13.42 22.18 19.38
C ILE A 781 12.47 22.31 20.57
N ALA A 782 12.73 21.59 21.67
CA ALA A 782 11.85 21.59 22.82
C ALA A 782 12.02 22.82 23.72
N PHE A 783 13.23 23.34 23.89
CA PHE A 783 13.56 24.32 24.94
C PHE A 783 14.34 25.53 24.44
N ASN A 784 14.52 25.68 23.12
CA ASN A 784 15.23 26.80 22.50
C ASN A 784 16.67 26.98 23.02
N LYS A 785 17.36 25.86 23.29
CA LYS A 785 18.78 25.85 23.64
C LYS A 785 19.68 25.99 22.40
N PRO A 786 20.92 26.45 22.56
CA PRO A 786 21.89 26.48 21.47
C PRO A 786 22.10 25.08 20.88
N ILE A 787 22.30 25.00 19.56
CA ILE A 787 22.69 23.76 18.89
C ILE A 787 24.21 23.68 18.91
N HIS A 788 24.76 22.59 19.42
CA HIS A 788 26.18 22.29 19.32
C HIS A 788 26.43 21.10 18.40
N THR A 789 27.51 21.16 17.65
CA THR A 789 27.98 20.01 16.87
C THR A 789 28.67 19.00 17.78
N ARG A 790 28.76 17.75 17.30
CA ARG A 790 29.53 16.71 18.01
C ARG A 790 31.00 17.09 18.15
N ASP A 791 31.55 17.79 17.15
CA ASP A 791 32.93 18.30 17.19
C ASP A 791 33.09 19.35 18.29
N GLU A 792 32.18 20.33 18.36
CA GLU A 792 32.16 21.37 19.41
C GLU A 792 32.02 20.77 20.81
N ARG A 793 31.23 19.72 20.98
CA ARG A 793 31.11 19.01 22.27
C ARG A 793 32.41 18.35 22.69
N VAL A 794 33.11 17.72 21.75
CA VAL A 794 34.41 17.12 22.07
C VAL A 794 35.46 18.19 22.35
N GLU A 795 35.48 19.29 21.60
CA GLU A 795 36.36 20.42 21.90
C GLU A 795 36.09 21.01 23.29
N ALA A 796 34.81 21.19 23.66
CA ALA A 796 34.43 21.62 24.99
C ALA A 796 34.90 20.64 26.07
N PHE A 797 34.72 19.33 25.85
CA PHE A 797 35.24 18.30 26.75
C PHE A 797 36.76 18.42 26.93
N LEU A 798 37.52 18.51 25.84
CA LEU A 798 38.98 18.60 25.87
C LEU A 798 39.48 19.87 26.58
N ASN A 799 38.73 20.97 26.49
CA ASN A 799 39.08 22.24 27.12
C ASN A 799 38.72 22.28 28.61
N TYR A 800 37.54 21.81 28.99
CA TYR A 800 37.05 21.92 30.38
C TYR A 800 37.51 20.77 31.29
N GLU A 801 37.82 19.61 30.73
CA GLU A 801 38.13 18.39 31.49
C GLU A 801 39.62 18.01 31.42
N GLN A 802 40.51 19.00 31.23
CA GLN A 802 41.96 18.79 31.19
C GLN A 802 42.48 18.09 32.46
N TRP A 803 42.07 18.55 33.65
CA TRP A 803 42.43 17.91 34.91
C TRP A 803 41.96 16.45 34.99
N TYR A 804 40.79 16.13 34.43
CA TYR A 804 40.30 14.76 34.36
C TYR A 804 41.21 13.91 33.46
N LEU A 805 41.57 14.40 32.28
CA LEU A 805 42.47 13.71 31.35
C LEU A 805 43.89 13.56 31.93
N GLU A 806 44.38 14.57 32.65
CA GLU A 806 45.68 14.58 33.32
C GLU A 806 45.77 13.56 34.46
N ALA A 807 44.66 13.35 35.17
CA ALA A 807 44.56 12.37 36.25
C ALA A 807 44.50 10.90 35.78
N GLN A 808 44.26 10.65 34.47
CA GLN A 808 44.25 9.30 33.90
C GLN A 808 45.66 8.82 33.54
N THR A 809 45.85 7.49 33.54
CA THR A 809 47.07 6.88 32.98
C THR A 809 47.15 7.15 31.48
N GLU A 810 48.35 7.03 30.92
CA GLU A 810 48.60 7.26 29.49
C GLU A 810 47.72 6.36 28.61
N GLU A 811 47.59 5.08 28.98
CA GLU A 811 46.76 4.10 28.29
C GLU A 811 45.26 4.39 28.42
N ALA A 812 44.81 4.86 29.59
CA ALA A 812 43.41 5.24 29.81
C ALA A 812 43.04 6.50 29.03
N ARG A 813 43.96 7.47 28.95
CA ARG A 813 43.80 8.69 28.16
C ARG A 813 43.68 8.38 26.67
N GLU A 814 44.51 7.47 26.16
CA GLU A 814 44.45 7.04 24.75
C GLU A 814 43.09 6.41 24.41
N VAL A 815 42.56 5.58 25.32
CA VAL A 815 41.22 4.99 25.16
C VAL A 815 40.12 6.06 25.19
N ILE A 816 40.20 7.03 26.10
CA ILE A 816 39.22 8.14 26.19
C ILE A 816 39.22 8.97 24.91
N LEU A 817 40.40 9.35 24.40
CA LEU A 817 40.52 10.12 23.16
C LEU A 817 39.98 9.34 21.95
N GLY A 818 40.31 8.04 21.86
CA GLY A 818 39.76 7.17 20.82
C GLY A 818 38.23 7.08 20.87
N LEU A 819 37.62 7.10 22.05
CA LEU A 819 36.16 7.05 22.20
C LEU A 819 35.54 8.38 21.77
N LEU A 820 36.14 9.51 22.15
CA LEU A 820 35.69 10.84 21.73
C LEU A 820 35.73 11.01 20.20
N ASP A 821 36.73 10.44 19.52
CA ASP A 821 36.80 10.45 18.05
C ASP A 821 35.67 9.62 17.42
N LYS A 822 35.28 8.50 18.02
CA LYS A 822 34.10 7.73 17.56
C LYS A 822 32.80 8.48 17.79
N TYR A 823 32.71 9.19 18.91
CA TYR A 823 31.58 10.07 19.19
C TYR A 823 31.43 11.19 18.15
N ARG A 824 32.53 11.82 17.69
CA ARG A 824 32.48 12.82 16.59
C ARG A 824 31.79 12.27 15.35
N LEU A 825 32.08 11.02 14.99
CA LEU A 825 31.61 10.39 13.76
C LEU A 825 30.14 9.95 13.81
N ALA A 826 29.70 9.37 14.92
CA ALA A 826 28.38 8.70 14.98
C ALA A 826 27.58 8.99 16.27
N GLY A 827 28.06 9.88 17.13
CA GLY A 827 27.34 10.31 18.34
C GLY A 827 27.44 9.30 19.49
N ILE A 828 26.60 9.49 20.51
CA ILE A 828 26.72 8.78 21.79
C ILE A 828 26.36 7.30 21.71
N GLU A 829 25.53 6.89 20.75
CA GLU A 829 25.15 5.49 20.57
C GLU A 829 26.32 4.62 20.08
N GLU A 830 27.23 5.21 19.30
CA GLU A 830 28.40 4.49 18.79
C GLU A 830 29.35 4.11 19.92
N ILE A 831 29.60 5.02 20.86
CA ILE A 831 30.58 4.75 21.94
C ILE A 831 30.06 3.78 23.00
N VAL A 832 28.73 3.62 23.13
CA VAL A 832 28.13 2.63 24.04
C VAL A 832 27.96 1.25 23.40
N ASN A 833 28.16 1.14 22.08
CA ASN A 833 28.07 -0.11 21.36
C ASN A 833 29.35 -0.93 21.56
N PRO A 834 29.29 -2.18 22.05
CA PRO A 834 30.47 -3.04 22.19
C PRO A 834 31.26 -3.25 20.89
N GLU A 835 30.61 -3.09 19.74
CA GLU A 835 31.22 -3.17 18.41
C GLU A 835 32.23 -2.05 18.13
N VAL A 836 32.16 -0.92 18.85
CA VAL A 836 33.09 0.21 18.69
C VAL A 836 34.55 -0.21 18.86
N PHE A 837 34.80 -1.20 19.72
CA PHE A 837 36.14 -1.72 19.99
C PHE A 837 36.71 -2.58 18.87
N ARG A 838 35.93 -2.89 17.83
CA ARG A 838 36.43 -3.54 16.61
C ARG A 838 36.98 -2.55 15.60
N LEU A 839 36.82 -1.25 15.83
CA LEU A 839 37.29 -0.18 14.97
C LEU A 839 38.66 0.35 15.44
N SER A 840 39.49 0.86 14.52
CA SER A 840 40.75 1.55 14.88
C SER A 840 40.45 2.83 15.70
N PRO A 841 41.21 3.15 16.77
CA PRO A 841 42.47 2.51 17.19
C PRO A 841 42.28 1.28 18.10
N PHE A 842 41.08 1.00 18.60
CA PHE A 842 40.83 -0.10 19.54
C PHE A 842 41.14 -1.48 18.95
N GLN A 843 40.97 -1.64 17.64
CA GLN A 843 41.37 -2.86 16.94
C GLN A 843 42.86 -3.17 17.15
N GLU A 844 43.73 -2.16 17.00
CA GLU A 844 45.18 -2.26 17.20
C GLU A 844 45.53 -2.45 18.69
N MET A 845 44.65 -1.97 19.57
CA MET A 845 44.73 -2.23 21.00
C MET A 845 44.30 -3.66 21.39
N GLY A 846 44.01 -4.57 20.45
CA GLY A 846 43.54 -5.92 20.79
C GLY A 846 42.06 -5.99 21.15
N GLN A 847 41.27 -5.08 20.58
CA GLN A 847 39.82 -4.95 20.73
C GLN A 847 39.40 -4.80 22.21
N ILE A 848 38.16 -5.17 22.53
CA ILE A 848 37.61 -5.01 23.89
C ILE A 848 38.47 -5.69 24.96
N LYS A 849 39.07 -6.85 24.67
CA LYS A 849 39.92 -7.58 25.62
C LYS A 849 41.21 -6.81 25.91
N GLY A 850 41.86 -6.28 24.88
CA GLY A 850 43.08 -5.51 25.06
C GLY A 850 42.84 -4.11 25.63
N VAL A 851 41.66 -3.51 25.42
CA VAL A 851 41.24 -2.28 26.12
C VAL A 851 41.00 -2.56 27.61
N ILE A 852 40.32 -3.66 27.96
CA ILE A 852 40.14 -4.05 29.38
C ILE A 852 41.48 -4.32 30.07
N LEU A 853 42.43 -4.98 29.39
CA LEU A 853 43.78 -5.21 29.93
C LEU A 853 44.52 -3.90 30.22
N ARG A 854 44.39 -2.90 29.35
CA ARG A 854 44.98 -1.56 29.54
C ARG A 854 44.32 -0.78 30.68
N LEU A 855 43.02 -0.96 30.89
CA LEU A 855 42.25 -0.29 31.94
C LEU A 855 42.20 -1.09 33.26
N GLY A 856 42.80 -2.27 33.30
CA GLY A 856 42.84 -3.20 34.44
C GLY A 856 41.58 -4.04 34.61
N THR A 857 40.38 -3.44 34.63
CA THR A 857 39.11 -4.16 34.85
C THR A 857 38.00 -3.70 33.91
N MET A 858 37.01 -4.56 33.69
CA MET A 858 35.78 -4.19 32.97
C MET A 858 34.99 -3.11 33.71
N GLU A 859 35.11 -3.05 35.04
CA GLU A 859 34.45 -2.07 35.87
C GLU A 859 35.03 -0.66 35.66
N ASN A 860 36.35 -0.54 35.52
CA ASN A 860 37.01 0.71 35.15
C ASN A 860 36.58 1.21 33.77
N LEU A 861 36.42 0.30 32.79
CA LEU A 861 35.90 0.69 31.47
C LEU A 861 34.45 1.22 31.56
N ARG A 862 33.58 0.55 32.33
CA ARG A 862 32.21 1.04 32.57
C ARG A 862 32.18 2.37 33.32
N GLN A 863 33.16 2.61 34.18
CA GLN A 863 33.30 3.87 34.91
C GLN A 863 33.72 5.00 33.95
N ILE A 864 34.74 4.78 33.11
CA ILE A 864 35.17 5.73 32.08
C ILE A 864 34.02 6.09 31.14
N PHE A 865 33.22 5.12 30.70
CA PHE A 865 32.05 5.41 29.85
C PHE A 865 31.03 6.33 30.52
N ARG A 866 30.73 6.09 31.80
CA ARG A 866 29.81 6.94 32.56
C ARG A 866 30.37 8.34 32.76
N GLU A 867 31.66 8.46 33.04
CA GLU A 867 32.34 9.74 33.23
C GLU A 867 32.41 10.55 31.93
N ILE A 868 32.76 9.92 30.80
CA ILE A 868 32.74 10.55 29.47
C ILE A 868 31.34 11.08 29.17
N GLN A 869 30.29 10.27 29.39
CA GLN A 869 28.90 10.69 29.17
C GLN A 869 28.49 11.89 30.02
N GLN A 870 28.78 11.87 31.32
CA GLN A 870 28.45 12.97 32.21
C GLN A 870 29.17 14.26 31.82
N LYS A 871 30.43 14.14 31.39
CA LYS A 871 31.29 15.28 31.06
C LYS A 871 31.04 15.84 29.66
N LEU A 872 30.72 14.99 28.67
CA LEU A 872 30.34 15.42 27.31
C LEU A 872 29.09 16.30 27.30
N TYR A 873 28.16 16.01 28.22
CA TYR A 873 26.90 16.74 28.37
C TYR A 873 26.90 17.68 29.57
N ARG A 874 28.06 18.02 30.13
CA ARG A 874 28.16 18.97 31.24
C ARG A 874 27.62 20.34 30.83
N GLN A 875 26.88 20.96 31.75
CA GLN A 875 26.19 22.24 31.54
C GLN A 875 27.14 23.43 31.63
#